data_AF-A0A0M9EC09-F1
#
_entry.id   AF-A0A0M9EC09-F1
#
_cell.length_a   1.000
_cell.length_b   1.000
_cell.length_c   1.000
_cell.angle_alpha   90.00
_cell.angle_beta   90.00
_cell.angle_gamma   90.00
#
_symmetry.space_group_name_H-M   'P 1'
#
loop_
_entity.id
_entity.type
_entity.pdbx_description
1 polymer ?
#
loop_
_entity_poly.entity_id
_entity_poly.type
_entity_poly.pdbx_seq_one_letter_code
_entity_poly.pdbx_strand_id
1 'polypeptide(L)'
;MKLKRYLFSKYTVIVVILLTVFSLSFFYNSSDINIANANDGLKQNLKSQWIAEDQQAAIERSQETVPLVKKVNEEKFSERRNRLLGTLSSKDSEHRYFLLNSPIIKKNNDLYGPVRFMHNKHMVVIGDCVNCHHYRPEGKNVSETVRCRACHQEAFNPDIPERTGLKAAYHLKCLGCHKEVKKGPVNCTGCHEKNVPDHNKLVKLKGKPKPSDVTKECLRCHQSSGEGLRTSAHWLWRGPSINTLGREKEISNGKATNTMNNFCIALSNNWPRCTSCHAGYGWKDKNFDFNDMTKMDCLVCHDTTGTYNKTPKDAGMPDPKVDMVYVAKNVGKPNRNTCGDCHFEGGGGDAVKHADINSTLRWPKRTCDVHMGGYDFKCHECHKTQDHHIKGRSTSLPVAEGGFTCETCHTENPHNDNELLDHHLNKHTQTIACNTCHAPLYSKCIPTKIFWDWSKAGDKKRKPKKNKYGKDDYLWKKGEFRWKESAKPEYAWFNGKVKRYLLGDTIESMNLLKITAPVGNLRDPQSKIHPFKVMRGVQPVDPNTRLLLAPHLYGKGGYWKTLDWDQSFKSGMESSGLTYSGEYKWINTEMYWLVNHEVTPRTMALSCATCHKVFKEALNSSFNKNVRTCNRCHQDDRNIDFKKLVEQGIDFQLLQQRGRDSKNLIDTTDYINFKALGYKGDPIISGGRFKQLPLGWKK
;
A
#
# COMPACT_ATOMS: atom_id res chain seq x y z
N MET A 1 -58.35 -24.59 -2.65
CA MET A 1 -59.24 -23.69 -3.44
C MET A 1 -58.46 -22.54 -4.09
N LYS A 2 -58.17 -22.71 -5.40
CA LYS A 2 -58.25 -21.72 -6.51
C LYS A 2 -57.58 -20.33 -6.32
N LEU A 3 -56.49 -19.90 -6.97
CA LEU A 3 -55.89 -20.07 -8.32
C LEU A 3 -56.57 -19.26 -9.45
N LYS A 4 -55.90 -18.18 -9.90
CA LYS A 4 -55.86 -17.53 -11.24
C LYS A 4 -54.57 -16.66 -11.25
N ARG A 5 -53.48 -16.85 -12.00
CA ARG A 5 -53.19 -17.18 -13.43
C ARG A 5 -53.68 -16.10 -14.41
N TYR A 6 -52.73 -15.39 -15.03
CA TYR A 6 -52.83 -14.95 -16.42
C TYR A 6 -51.50 -15.20 -17.15
N LEU A 7 -51.64 -15.82 -18.30
CA LEU A 7 -50.68 -16.31 -19.29
C LEU A 7 -50.98 -15.59 -20.63
N PHE A 8 -50.23 -15.95 -21.68
CA PHE A 8 -50.32 -15.56 -23.11
C PHE A 8 -49.36 -14.42 -23.49
N SER A 9 -48.30 -14.58 -24.30
CA SER A 9 -47.94 -15.48 -25.42
C SER A 9 -48.80 -15.35 -26.69
N LYS A 10 -48.26 -14.54 -27.62
CA LYS A 10 -47.97 -14.82 -29.04
C LYS A 10 -49.08 -14.84 -30.12
N TYR A 11 -48.73 -14.10 -31.18
CA TYR A 11 -49.02 -14.22 -32.63
C TYR A 11 -50.34 -13.68 -33.21
N THR A 12 -50.18 -12.64 -34.05
CA THR A 12 -50.86 -12.53 -35.36
C THR A 12 -49.86 -11.91 -36.36
N VAL A 13 -49.95 -12.36 -37.61
CA VAL A 13 -48.95 -12.32 -38.70
C VAL A 13 -49.38 -11.33 -39.80
N ILE A 14 -48.49 -11.14 -40.81
CA ILE A 14 -48.65 -10.56 -42.18
C ILE A 14 -48.15 -9.10 -42.26
N VAL A 15 -47.02 -8.68 -42.88
CA VAL A 15 -46.19 -8.99 -44.09
C VAL A 15 -46.80 -8.58 -45.44
N VAL A 16 -46.09 -7.71 -46.20
CA VAL A 16 -45.82 -7.66 -47.68
C VAL A 16 -45.11 -6.30 -47.96
N ILE A 17 -43.82 -6.21 -48.35
CA ILE A 17 -43.12 -6.54 -49.64
C ILE A 17 -43.29 -5.38 -50.67
N LEU A 18 -42.26 -4.78 -51.30
CA LEU A 18 -41.37 -5.27 -52.38
C LEU A 18 -40.01 -4.49 -52.38
N LEU A 19 -38.82 -5.12 -52.41
CA LEU A 19 -38.06 -5.75 -53.54
C LEU A 19 -37.44 -4.68 -54.50
N THR A 20 -36.19 -4.74 -55.01
CA THR A 20 -35.16 -5.80 -55.17
C THR A 20 -33.83 -5.14 -55.61
N VAL A 21 -32.64 -5.46 -55.07
CA VAL A 21 -31.66 -6.54 -55.40
C VAL A 21 -31.17 -6.58 -56.87
N PHE A 22 -29.86 -6.34 -57.14
CA PHE A 22 -28.88 -7.36 -57.59
C PHE A 22 -27.51 -6.77 -57.99
N SER A 23 -26.49 -7.57 -57.66
CA SER A 23 -25.04 -7.52 -57.87
C SER A 23 -24.55 -7.49 -59.32
N LEU A 24 -23.33 -6.99 -59.58
CA LEU A 24 -22.16 -7.77 -60.04
C LEU A 24 -20.92 -6.89 -60.34
N SER A 25 -19.79 -7.59 -60.36
CA SER A 25 -18.39 -7.18 -60.31
C SER A 25 -17.79 -6.56 -61.59
N PHE A 26 -16.56 -6.05 -61.41
CA PHE A 26 -15.42 -5.99 -62.34
C PHE A 26 -15.10 -4.73 -63.18
N PHE A 27 -13.84 -4.29 -63.01
CA PHE A 27 -12.96 -3.48 -63.86
C PHE A 27 -13.50 -2.18 -64.48
N TYR A 28 -12.90 -1.03 -64.14
CA TYR A 28 -11.90 -0.42 -65.02
C TYR A 28 -11.16 0.74 -64.36
N ASN A 29 -9.98 0.95 -64.91
CA ASN A 29 -8.85 1.75 -64.47
C ASN A 29 -9.07 3.27 -64.68
N SER A 30 -8.36 4.05 -63.87
CA SER A 30 -7.69 5.33 -64.19
C SER A 30 -8.15 6.12 -65.43
N SER A 31 -8.54 7.39 -65.24
CA SER A 31 -7.93 8.56 -65.92
C SER A 31 -8.61 9.88 -65.52
N ASP A 32 -7.81 10.93 -65.63
CA ASP A 32 -7.99 12.31 -65.20
C ASP A 32 -9.31 12.99 -65.58
N ILE A 33 -9.91 13.69 -64.61
CA ILE A 33 -10.72 14.89 -64.90
C ILE A 33 -10.32 16.00 -63.92
N ASN A 34 -9.55 16.94 -64.45
CA ASN A 34 -9.35 18.27 -63.91
C ASN A 34 -10.70 18.97 -63.73
N ILE A 35 -11.04 19.34 -62.50
CA ILE A 35 -12.14 20.28 -62.21
C ILE A 35 -11.55 21.46 -61.42
N ALA A 36 -10.77 22.28 -62.12
CA ALA A 36 -10.84 23.71 -61.88
C ALA A 36 -12.18 24.18 -62.46
N ASN A 37 -12.94 24.97 -61.71
CA ASN A 37 -14.24 25.58 -62.06
C ASN A 37 -15.52 24.87 -61.58
N ALA A 38 -15.57 24.47 -60.31
CA ALA A 38 -16.85 24.24 -59.62
C ALA A 38 -16.96 25.02 -58.29
N ASN A 39 -16.30 26.19 -58.19
CA ASN A 39 -16.17 26.94 -56.93
C ASN A 39 -17.05 28.19 -56.78
N ASP A 40 -17.95 28.49 -57.72
CA ASP A 40 -18.82 29.68 -57.62
C ASP A 40 -20.30 29.40 -57.30
N GLY A 41 -20.72 28.12 -57.24
CA GLY A 41 -22.12 27.76 -56.95
C GLY A 41 -22.45 27.49 -55.47
N LEU A 42 -21.45 27.32 -54.59
CA LEU A 42 -21.66 26.87 -53.20
C LEU A 42 -21.40 27.95 -52.14
N LYS A 43 -21.08 29.20 -52.53
CA LYS A 43 -20.78 30.30 -51.61
C LYS A 43 -21.99 31.04 -51.04
N GLN A 44 -23.23 30.65 -51.37
CA GLN A 44 -24.42 31.39 -50.92
C GLN A 44 -25.34 30.67 -49.92
N ASN A 45 -24.95 29.56 -49.28
CA ASN A 45 -25.81 28.94 -48.27
C ASN A 45 -25.14 28.41 -46.98
N LEU A 46 -24.02 29.00 -46.56
CA LEU A 46 -23.37 28.71 -45.27
C LEU A 46 -23.46 29.87 -44.24
N LYS A 47 -24.38 30.83 -44.44
CA LYS A 47 -24.69 31.88 -43.45
C LYS A 47 -25.92 31.52 -42.62
N SER A 48 -25.83 30.46 -41.81
CA SER A 48 -26.70 30.31 -40.62
C SER A 48 -26.22 29.25 -39.61
N GLN A 49 -24.94 28.87 -39.61
CA GLN A 49 -24.39 28.26 -38.40
C GLN A 49 -24.21 29.36 -37.37
N TRP A 50 -25.03 29.34 -36.33
CA TRP A 50 -24.82 30.15 -35.13
C TRP A 50 -23.42 29.86 -34.61
N ILE A 51 -22.58 30.90 -34.60
CA ILE A 51 -21.24 30.90 -34.03
C ILE A 51 -21.34 31.83 -32.83
N ALA A 52 -21.04 31.34 -31.62
CA ALA A 52 -21.07 32.20 -30.43
C ALA A 52 -20.15 33.40 -30.68
N GLU A 53 -20.55 34.62 -30.31
CA GLU A 53 -19.77 35.86 -30.55
C GLU A 53 -18.32 35.73 -30.04
N ASP A 54 -18.17 34.92 -29.00
CA ASP A 54 -16.93 34.70 -28.28
C ASP A 54 -16.17 33.43 -28.74
N GLN A 55 -16.66 32.75 -29.78
CA GLN A 55 -16.06 31.55 -30.37
C GLN A 55 -14.86 31.89 -31.22
N GLN A 56 -14.92 32.98 -32.00
CA GLN A 56 -13.77 33.47 -32.75
C GLN A 56 -12.66 33.94 -31.80
N ALA A 57 -13.02 34.71 -30.76
CA ALA A 57 -12.08 35.08 -29.70
C ALA A 57 -11.55 33.86 -28.92
N ALA A 58 -12.36 32.81 -28.72
CA ALA A 58 -11.89 31.56 -28.12
C ALA A 58 -10.94 30.77 -29.03
N ILE A 59 -11.19 30.76 -30.34
CA ILE A 59 -10.30 30.17 -31.36
C ILE A 59 -9.00 30.96 -31.37
N GLU A 60 -9.04 32.28 -31.38
CA GLU A 60 -7.86 33.16 -31.29
C GLU A 60 -7.09 32.94 -29.98
N ARG A 61 -7.75 32.87 -28.81
CA ARG A 61 -7.14 32.50 -27.52
C ARG A 61 -6.58 31.07 -27.49
N SER A 62 -7.12 30.16 -28.31
CA SER A 62 -6.59 28.80 -28.48
C SER A 62 -5.37 28.78 -29.40
N GLN A 63 -5.31 29.70 -30.37
CA GLN A 63 -4.21 29.89 -31.31
C GLN A 63 -3.08 30.73 -30.72
N GLU A 64 -3.40 31.58 -29.76
CA GLU A 64 -2.46 32.35 -28.98
C GLU A 64 -1.46 31.38 -28.32
N THR A 65 -0.19 31.52 -28.70
CA THR A 65 0.94 30.94 -27.98
C THR A 65 1.05 31.68 -26.65
N VAL A 66 0.11 31.40 -25.76
CA VAL A 66 0.18 31.88 -24.40
C VAL A 66 1.53 31.40 -23.88
N PRO A 67 2.34 32.31 -23.28
CA PRO A 67 3.65 31.95 -22.80
C PRO A 67 3.51 30.62 -22.09
N LEU A 68 4.33 29.63 -22.50
CA LEU A 68 4.42 28.33 -21.83
C LEU A 68 4.22 28.64 -20.36
N VAL A 69 3.28 27.98 -19.68
CA VAL A 69 3.08 28.23 -18.25
C VAL A 69 4.46 28.09 -17.63
N LYS A 70 5.17 29.20 -17.39
CA LYS A 70 6.59 29.15 -17.07
C LYS A 70 6.76 28.35 -15.79
N LYS A 71 5.68 28.34 -14.99
CA LYS A 71 5.34 27.36 -13.98
C LYS A 71 3.86 26.98 -14.07
N VAL A 72 3.53 25.84 -14.69
CA VAL A 72 2.64 24.93 -13.97
C VAL A 72 3.44 24.58 -12.71
N ASN A 73 2.85 24.55 -11.51
CA ASN A 73 3.57 23.93 -10.40
C ASN A 73 3.63 22.42 -10.69
N GLU A 74 4.53 22.02 -11.58
CA GLU A 74 5.11 20.70 -11.58
C GLU A 74 5.94 20.66 -10.32
N GLU A 75 5.36 20.18 -9.23
CA GLU A 75 6.13 19.98 -8.03
C GLU A 75 7.08 18.81 -8.28
N LYS A 76 8.35 19.11 -8.58
CA LYS A 76 9.38 18.07 -8.64
C LYS A 76 9.49 17.41 -7.28
N PHE A 77 9.87 16.15 -7.22
CA PHE A 77 10.09 15.47 -5.93
C PHE A 77 11.05 16.26 -5.03
N SER A 78 12.10 16.87 -5.59
CA SER A 78 13.00 17.76 -4.87
C SER A 78 12.29 19.02 -4.36
N GLU A 79 11.38 19.62 -5.12
CA GLU A 79 10.63 20.81 -4.68
C GLU A 79 9.58 20.47 -3.61
N ARG A 80 8.91 19.31 -3.73
CA ARG A 80 8.03 18.76 -2.69
C ARG A 80 8.81 18.44 -1.43
N ARG A 81 9.94 17.76 -1.59
CA ARG A 81 10.85 17.36 -0.52
C ARG A 81 11.48 18.59 0.15
N ASN A 82 11.82 19.63 -0.61
CA ASN A 82 12.32 20.90 -0.07
C ASN A 82 11.22 21.67 0.67
N ARG A 83 9.99 21.68 0.14
CA ARG A 83 8.83 22.27 0.82
C ARG A 83 8.45 21.52 2.09
N LEU A 84 8.65 20.20 2.13
CA LEU A 84 8.33 19.36 3.28
C LEU A 84 9.50 19.17 4.27
N LEU A 85 10.76 19.39 3.87
CA LEU A 85 11.96 19.07 4.67
C LEU A 85 13.26 19.87 4.40
N GLY A 86 13.33 20.73 3.37
CA GLY A 86 14.60 21.35 2.97
C GLY A 86 15.53 20.44 2.14
N THR A 87 16.02 21.01 1.03
CA THR A 87 17.04 20.59 0.01
C THR A 87 17.48 19.12 -0.14
N LEU A 88 17.30 18.52 -1.35
CA LEU A 88 18.28 17.67 -2.09
C LEU A 88 17.80 17.14 -3.50
N SER A 89 18.77 16.65 -4.31
CA SER A 89 18.87 16.43 -5.79
C SER A 89 17.86 15.48 -6.52
N SER A 90 17.72 15.69 -7.85
CA SER A 90 16.63 15.27 -8.75
C SER A 90 16.88 14.06 -9.68
N LYS A 91 17.96 13.29 -9.53
CA LYS A 91 18.41 12.33 -10.58
C LYS A 91 17.77 10.93 -10.62
N ASP A 92 16.83 10.58 -9.73
CA ASP A 92 16.30 9.19 -9.60
C ASP A 92 14.77 9.01 -9.82
N SER A 93 14.07 9.82 -10.65
CA SER A 93 12.63 9.57 -10.93
C SER A 93 12.17 9.86 -12.37
N GLU A 94 11.40 8.90 -12.91
CA GLU A 94 10.83 8.90 -14.27
C GLU A 94 9.36 9.38 -14.34
N HIS A 95 8.67 9.69 -13.22
CA HIS A 95 7.22 9.99 -13.24
C HIS A 95 6.89 11.34 -12.60
N ARG A 96 6.10 12.15 -13.33
CA ARG A 96 5.68 13.51 -12.96
C ARG A 96 4.19 13.54 -12.62
N TYR A 97 3.82 14.31 -11.59
CA TYR A 97 2.44 14.67 -11.29
C TYR A 97 2.15 16.04 -11.88
N PHE A 98 0.99 16.18 -12.52
CA PHE A 98 0.45 17.51 -12.80
C PHE A 98 -0.37 17.95 -11.60
N LEU A 99 0.00 19.07 -10.99
CA LEU A 99 -0.88 19.74 -10.04
C LEU A 99 -1.89 20.54 -10.86
N LEU A 100 -3.14 20.09 -10.85
CA LEU A 100 -4.25 20.84 -11.42
C LEU A 100 -4.57 21.99 -10.47
N ASN A 101 -3.79 23.06 -10.59
CA ASN A 101 -3.89 24.29 -9.83
C ASN A 101 -4.16 25.46 -10.77
N SER A 102 -5.26 26.18 -10.54
CA SER A 102 -5.64 27.32 -11.37
C SER A 102 -5.93 28.53 -10.50
N PRO A 103 -5.22 29.66 -10.68
CA PRO A 103 -5.54 30.92 -10.02
C PRO A 103 -6.98 31.38 -10.27
N ILE A 104 -7.53 31.10 -11.47
CA ILE A 104 -8.92 31.43 -11.85
C ILE A 104 -9.92 30.72 -10.91
N ILE A 105 -9.66 29.45 -10.58
CA ILE A 105 -10.53 28.68 -9.69
C ILE A 105 -10.38 29.18 -8.24
N LYS A 106 -9.13 29.47 -7.82
CA LYS A 106 -8.81 29.89 -6.46
C LYS A 106 -9.36 31.28 -6.10
N LYS A 107 -9.48 32.18 -7.06
CA LYS A 107 -10.04 33.53 -6.87
C LYS A 107 -11.43 33.48 -6.23
N ASN A 108 -12.24 32.49 -6.60
CA ASN A 108 -13.61 32.37 -6.10
C ASN A 108 -13.71 31.50 -4.84
N ASN A 109 -12.86 30.48 -4.68
CA ASN A 109 -12.89 29.54 -3.55
C ASN A 109 -11.58 28.73 -3.44
N ASP A 110 -10.82 28.87 -2.34
CA ASP A 110 -9.60 28.09 -2.03
C ASP A 110 -9.80 27.19 -0.78
N LEU A 111 -10.91 26.45 -0.72
CA LEU A 111 -11.16 25.45 0.34
C LEU A 111 -10.35 24.16 0.15
N TYR A 112 -9.91 23.90 -1.07
CA TYR A 112 -9.31 22.64 -1.49
C TYR A 112 -7.96 22.87 -2.17
N GLY A 113 -7.01 22.03 -1.85
CA GLY A 113 -5.73 21.94 -2.52
C GLY A 113 -5.87 21.42 -3.96
N PRO A 114 -4.81 21.58 -4.76
CA PRO A 114 -4.81 21.15 -6.15
C PRO A 114 -4.96 19.63 -6.27
N VAL A 115 -5.63 19.17 -7.33
CA VAL A 115 -5.71 17.74 -7.65
C VAL A 115 -4.34 17.28 -8.14
N ARG A 116 -3.82 16.19 -7.56
CA ARG A 116 -2.64 15.51 -8.07
C ARG A 116 -3.05 14.58 -9.20
N PHE A 117 -2.82 15.00 -10.44
CA PHE A 117 -3.19 14.24 -11.62
C PHE A 117 -2.00 13.47 -12.20
N MET A 118 -2.17 12.16 -12.34
CA MET A 118 -1.17 11.25 -12.91
C MET A 118 -1.50 10.96 -14.37
N HIS A 119 -0.98 11.75 -15.29
CA HIS A 119 -1.29 11.62 -16.71
C HIS A 119 -0.99 10.22 -17.27
N ASN A 120 0.20 9.67 -17.01
CA ASN A 120 0.60 8.35 -17.51
C ASN A 120 -0.34 7.22 -17.05
N LYS A 121 -0.83 7.28 -15.80
CA LYS A 121 -1.78 6.28 -15.29
C LYS A 121 -3.10 6.34 -16.06
N HIS A 122 -3.60 7.54 -16.32
CA HIS A 122 -4.85 7.71 -17.07
C HIS A 122 -4.66 7.33 -18.54
N MET A 123 -3.52 7.67 -19.15
CA MET A 123 -3.18 7.27 -20.51
C MET A 123 -3.18 5.75 -20.68
N VAL A 124 -2.58 4.99 -19.75
CA VAL A 124 -2.56 3.51 -19.80
C VAL A 124 -3.96 2.91 -19.65
N VAL A 125 -4.85 3.55 -18.88
CA VAL A 125 -6.22 3.04 -18.66
C VAL A 125 -7.16 3.41 -19.81
N ILE A 126 -7.02 4.60 -20.38
CA ILE A 126 -7.96 5.19 -21.33
C ILE A 126 -7.53 4.94 -22.79
N GLY A 127 -6.23 4.84 -23.06
CA GLY A 127 -5.64 4.56 -24.38
C GLY A 127 -5.67 5.76 -25.35
N ASP A 128 -6.80 6.47 -25.41
CA ASP A 128 -7.01 7.57 -26.36
C ASP A 128 -6.94 8.95 -25.68
N CYS A 129 -6.15 9.85 -26.25
CA CYS A 129 -5.95 11.21 -25.75
C CYS A 129 -7.19 12.10 -25.91
N VAL A 130 -8.05 11.85 -26.91
CA VAL A 130 -9.26 12.67 -27.16
C VAL A 130 -10.31 12.50 -26.05
N ASN A 131 -10.20 11.41 -25.29
CA ASN A 131 -10.99 11.18 -24.10
C ASN A 131 -10.64 12.13 -22.95
N CYS A 132 -9.63 12.97 -23.05
CA CYS A 132 -9.32 14.01 -22.06
C CYS A 132 -9.08 15.37 -22.71
N HIS A 133 -8.51 15.39 -23.92
CA HIS A 133 -8.14 16.59 -24.66
C HIS A 133 -9.10 16.82 -25.82
N HIS A 134 -9.45 18.07 -26.08
CA HIS A 134 -10.11 18.40 -27.34
C HIS A 134 -9.09 18.33 -28.47
N TYR A 135 -9.48 17.67 -29.56
CA TYR A 135 -8.69 17.60 -30.77
C TYR A 135 -8.51 18.99 -31.38
N ARG A 136 -7.30 19.28 -31.88
CA ARG A 136 -6.99 20.50 -32.63
C ARG A 136 -6.26 20.17 -33.93
N PRO A 137 -6.86 20.39 -35.11
CA PRO A 137 -6.14 20.36 -36.40
C PRO A 137 -5.61 21.77 -36.76
N GLU A 138 -4.75 22.01 -37.74
CA GLU A 138 -3.56 21.31 -38.23
C GLU A 138 -2.52 22.43 -38.44
N GLY A 139 -1.27 22.20 -38.05
CA GLY A 139 -0.19 23.18 -38.22
C GLY A 139 1.10 22.62 -37.64
N LYS A 140 2.20 22.65 -38.42
CA LYS A 140 3.46 21.98 -38.06
C LYS A 140 4.05 22.37 -36.69
N ASN A 141 3.62 23.50 -36.11
CA ASN A 141 4.16 24.05 -34.86
C ASN A 141 3.11 24.19 -33.73
N VAL A 142 1.93 23.60 -33.84
CA VAL A 142 0.87 23.72 -32.82
C VAL A 142 0.64 22.42 -32.06
N SER A 143 0.40 22.53 -30.75
CA SER A 143 0.12 21.36 -29.91
C SER A 143 -1.16 20.66 -30.36
N GLU A 144 -1.10 19.33 -30.48
CA GLU A 144 -2.22 18.46 -30.84
C GLU A 144 -3.39 18.51 -29.83
N THR A 145 -3.17 19.12 -28.65
CA THR A 145 -4.16 19.20 -27.58
C THR A 145 -4.42 20.65 -27.14
N VAL A 146 -5.69 20.96 -26.85
CA VAL A 146 -6.09 22.26 -26.28
C VAL A 146 -6.22 22.17 -24.77
N ARG A 147 -5.64 23.13 -24.06
CA ARG A 147 -5.84 23.29 -22.60
C ARG A 147 -7.26 23.78 -22.32
N CYS A 148 -7.93 23.21 -21.32
CA CYS A 148 -9.31 23.59 -20.98
C CYS A 148 -9.49 25.10 -20.78
N ARG A 149 -8.50 25.77 -20.17
CA ARG A 149 -8.54 27.21 -19.89
C ARG A 149 -8.46 28.14 -21.11
N ALA A 150 -8.15 27.61 -22.30
CA ALA A 150 -8.19 28.42 -23.52
C ALA A 150 -9.62 28.86 -23.83
N CYS A 151 -10.59 27.99 -23.55
CA CYS A 151 -12.01 28.26 -23.76
C CYS A 151 -12.76 28.42 -22.43
N HIS A 152 -12.57 27.52 -21.47
CA HIS A 152 -13.28 27.51 -20.18
C HIS A 152 -12.61 28.44 -19.15
N GLN A 153 -13.30 29.48 -18.69
CA GLN A 153 -12.73 30.47 -17.76
C GLN A 153 -13.51 30.53 -16.43
N GLU A 154 -14.06 31.68 -16.05
CA GLU A 154 -14.83 31.83 -14.82
C GLU A 154 -16.14 31.02 -14.85
N ALA A 155 -16.71 30.75 -13.67
CA ALA A 155 -17.84 29.85 -13.50
C ALA A 155 -19.16 30.37 -14.11
N PHE A 156 -19.22 31.67 -14.39
CA PHE A 156 -20.38 32.36 -14.95
C PHE A 156 -19.89 33.51 -15.81
N ASN A 157 -20.24 33.49 -17.10
CA ASN A 157 -20.06 34.61 -18.00
C ASN A 157 -21.45 34.95 -18.57
N PRO A 158 -22.03 36.12 -18.23
CA PRO A 158 -23.37 36.50 -18.66
C PRO A 158 -23.50 36.63 -20.18
N ASP A 159 -22.41 36.89 -20.89
CA ASP A 159 -22.39 37.06 -22.34
C ASP A 159 -22.47 35.70 -23.08
N ILE A 160 -22.16 34.60 -22.38
CA ILE A 160 -22.14 33.23 -22.95
C ILE A 160 -22.55 32.19 -21.88
N PRO A 161 -23.83 32.19 -21.47
CA PRO A 161 -24.32 31.35 -20.37
C PRO A 161 -24.15 29.84 -20.64
N GLU A 162 -24.07 29.43 -21.90
CA GLU A 162 -23.90 28.02 -22.31
C GLU A 162 -22.46 27.51 -22.11
N ARG A 163 -21.47 28.41 -21.99
CA ARG A 163 -20.08 28.00 -21.84
C ARG A 163 -19.80 27.60 -20.39
N THR A 164 -19.71 26.30 -20.17
CA THR A 164 -19.29 25.73 -18.88
C THR A 164 -17.97 26.37 -18.39
N GLY A 165 -17.93 26.83 -17.14
CA GLY A 165 -16.70 27.37 -16.53
C GLY A 165 -15.62 26.32 -16.26
N LEU A 166 -14.38 26.75 -16.05
CA LEU A 166 -13.20 25.86 -15.96
C LEU A 166 -13.33 24.77 -14.90
N LYS A 167 -13.83 25.11 -13.71
CA LYS A 167 -14.05 24.16 -12.62
C LYS A 167 -15.03 23.06 -13.03
N ALA A 168 -16.13 23.42 -13.68
CA ALA A 168 -17.14 22.49 -14.13
C ALA A 168 -16.64 21.63 -15.30
N ALA A 169 -15.85 22.19 -16.23
CA ALA A 169 -15.25 21.44 -17.32
C ALA A 169 -14.35 20.28 -16.82
N TYR A 170 -13.46 20.55 -15.85
CA TYR A 170 -12.66 19.49 -15.22
C TYR A 170 -13.53 18.45 -14.51
N HIS A 171 -14.52 18.89 -13.72
CA HIS A 171 -15.38 17.96 -12.97
C HIS A 171 -16.25 17.09 -13.88
N LEU A 172 -16.87 17.64 -14.92
CA LEU A 172 -17.65 16.86 -15.86
C LEU A 172 -16.80 15.78 -16.53
N LYS A 173 -15.59 16.15 -16.98
CA LYS A 173 -14.72 15.20 -17.66
C LYS A 173 -14.18 14.11 -16.74
N CYS A 174 -13.61 14.49 -15.59
CA CYS A 174 -13.01 13.53 -14.66
C CYS A 174 -14.07 12.70 -13.94
N LEU A 175 -15.13 13.32 -13.39
CA LEU A 175 -16.17 12.60 -12.65
C LEU A 175 -17.06 11.79 -13.58
N GLY A 176 -17.31 12.26 -14.81
CA GLY A 176 -18.07 11.51 -15.82
C GLY A 176 -17.41 10.17 -16.11
N CYS A 177 -16.13 10.20 -16.52
CA CYS A 177 -15.35 8.98 -16.76
C CYS A 177 -15.30 8.08 -15.51
N HIS A 178 -14.98 8.63 -14.32
CA HIS A 178 -14.89 7.83 -13.10
C HIS A 178 -16.21 7.11 -12.75
N LYS A 179 -17.36 7.75 -13.03
CA LYS A 179 -18.69 7.14 -12.85
C LYS A 179 -18.95 6.05 -13.89
N GLU A 180 -18.68 6.33 -15.16
CA GLU A 180 -18.90 5.40 -16.27
C GLU A 180 -18.08 4.12 -16.11
N VAL A 181 -16.78 4.26 -15.86
CA VAL A 181 -15.87 3.11 -15.69
C VAL A 181 -15.91 2.51 -14.29
N LYS A 182 -16.71 3.10 -13.38
CA LYS A 182 -16.82 2.75 -11.96
C LYS A 182 -15.44 2.62 -11.26
N LYS A 183 -14.50 3.47 -11.66
CA LYS A 183 -13.11 3.48 -11.17
C LYS A 183 -12.66 4.93 -10.95
N GLY A 184 -12.06 5.17 -9.81
CA GLY A 184 -11.57 6.50 -9.42
C GLY A 184 -12.54 7.27 -8.51
N PRO A 185 -12.07 8.36 -7.90
CA PRO A 185 -12.84 9.14 -6.94
C PRO A 185 -13.97 9.95 -7.60
N VAL A 186 -15.18 9.88 -7.02
CA VAL A 186 -16.36 10.67 -7.47
C VAL A 186 -16.82 11.73 -6.47
N ASN A 187 -16.15 11.83 -5.32
CA ASN A 187 -16.43 12.84 -4.29
C ASN A 187 -15.29 13.88 -4.21
N CYS A 188 -15.58 15.04 -3.61
CA CYS A 188 -14.65 16.17 -3.55
C CYS A 188 -13.31 15.76 -2.95
N THR A 189 -13.34 15.10 -1.79
CA THR A 189 -12.14 14.71 -1.03
C THR A 189 -11.35 13.57 -1.63
N GLY A 190 -11.91 12.87 -2.62
CA GLY A 190 -11.25 11.80 -3.33
C GLY A 190 -10.28 12.33 -4.40
N CYS A 191 -10.59 13.49 -4.99
CA CYS A 191 -9.71 14.20 -5.93
C CYS A 191 -8.90 15.30 -5.24
N HIS A 192 -9.57 16.04 -4.34
CA HIS A 192 -9.01 17.19 -3.68
C HIS A 192 -8.62 16.90 -2.24
N GLU A 193 -7.44 17.37 -1.89
CA GLU A 193 -7.02 17.47 -0.51
C GLU A 193 -7.67 18.71 0.14
N LYS A 194 -8.38 18.60 1.28
CA LYS A 194 -8.83 19.81 2.02
C LYS A 194 -7.63 20.66 2.44
N ASN A 195 -7.73 21.98 2.32
CA ASN A 195 -6.70 22.88 2.83
C ASN A 195 -6.68 22.84 4.36
N VAL A 196 -5.48 22.93 4.93
CA VAL A 196 -5.30 23.04 6.38
C VAL A 196 -5.29 24.54 6.71
N PRO A 197 -6.16 25.02 7.63
CA PRO A 197 -6.09 26.39 8.09
C PRO A 197 -4.72 26.74 8.68
N ASP A 198 -4.35 28.01 8.63
CA ASP A 198 -3.10 28.48 9.22
C ASP A 198 -3.20 28.48 10.76
N HIS A 199 -2.64 27.45 11.39
CA HIS A 199 -2.70 27.26 12.84
C HIS A 199 -1.87 28.30 13.60
N ASN A 200 -0.91 28.98 12.97
CA ASN A 200 -0.15 30.05 13.62
C ASN A 200 -1.07 31.20 14.08
N LYS A 201 -2.14 31.46 13.32
CA LYS A 201 -3.16 32.47 13.63
C LYS A 201 -4.23 31.96 14.61
N LEU A 202 -4.37 30.66 14.76
CA LEU A 202 -5.49 30.04 15.51
C LEU A 202 -5.09 29.55 16.89
N VAL A 203 -3.84 29.08 17.05
CA VAL A 203 -3.32 28.52 18.31
C VAL A 203 -2.95 29.65 19.26
N LYS A 204 -3.60 29.67 20.43
CA LYS A 204 -3.44 30.73 21.45
C LYS A 204 -2.48 30.38 22.60
N LEU A 205 -1.72 29.29 22.45
CA LEU A 205 -0.76 28.83 23.47
C LEU A 205 0.41 29.81 23.64
N LYS A 206 0.88 29.96 24.89
CA LYS A 206 2.01 30.81 25.27
C LYS A 206 2.94 30.07 26.25
N GLY A 207 4.19 30.49 26.31
CA GLY A 207 5.18 29.95 27.26
C GLY A 207 5.50 28.47 27.00
N LYS A 208 5.64 27.70 28.07
CA LYS A 208 5.91 26.25 28.03
C LYS A 208 4.67 25.48 28.50
N PRO A 209 3.65 25.29 27.63
CA PRO A 209 2.43 24.59 28.01
C PRO A 209 2.71 23.13 28.35
N LYS A 210 1.88 22.53 29.21
CA LYS A 210 1.91 21.06 29.38
C LYS A 210 1.37 20.40 28.12
N PRO A 211 1.75 19.14 27.82
CA PRO A 211 1.21 18.43 26.65
C PRO A 211 -0.32 18.38 26.61
N SER A 212 -0.97 18.24 27.77
CA SER A 212 -2.43 18.26 27.87
C SER A 212 -3.04 19.63 27.62
N ASP A 213 -2.33 20.72 27.89
CA ASP A 213 -2.80 22.08 27.56
C ASP A 213 -2.82 22.28 26.03
N VAL A 214 -1.87 21.69 25.31
CA VAL A 214 -1.87 21.68 23.85
C VAL A 214 -3.09 20.94 23.32
N THR A 215 -3.36 19.74 23.83
CA THR A 215 -4.52 18.96 23.40
C THR A 215 -5.84 19.66 23.74
N LYS A 216 -5.96 20.30 24.89
CA LYS A 216 -7.12 21.15 25.23
C LYS A 216 -7.32 22.27 24.21
N GLU A 217 -6.24 22.94 23.79
CA GLU A 217 -6.33 23.97 22.75
C GLU A 217 -6.79 23.39 21.41
N CYS A 218 -6.33 22.18 21.04
CA CYS A 218 -6.81 21.49 19.84
C CYS A 218 -8.31 21.17 19.94
N LEU A 219 -8.75 20.61 21.07
CA LEU A 219 -10.14 20.18 21.30
C LEU A 219 -11.14 21.35 21.26
N ARG A 220 -10.69 22.58 21.54
CA ARG A 220 -11.50 23.80 21.38
C ARG A 220 -12.15 23.93 19.99
N CYS A 221 -11.48 23.42 18.94
CA CYS A 221 -12.01 23.42 17.56
C CYS A 221 -12.17 22.01 16.97
N HIS A 222 -11.50 21.00 17.52
CA HIS A 222 -11.43 19.64 16.98
C HIS A 222 -12.02 18.58 17.92
N GLN A 223 -13.05 18.95 18.69
CA GLN A 223 -13.76 18.04 19.60
C GLN A 223 -14.18 16.73 18.91
N SER A 224 -14.80 16.81 17.73
CA SER A 224 -15.22 15.62 16.96
C SER A 224 -14.05 14.73 16.53
N SER A 225 -12.89 15.33 16.25
CA SER A 225 -11.67 14.56 15.92
C SER A 225 -11.14 13.82 17.14
N GLY A 226 -11.21 14.44 18.32
CA GLY A 226 -10.92 13.77 19.59
C GLY A 226 -11.88 12.60 19.84
N GLU A 227 -13.18 12.78 19.60
CA GLU A 227 -14.19 11.74 19.75
C GLU A 227 -13.98 10.55 18.80
N GLY A 228 -13.64 10.82 17.53
CA GLY A 228 -13.27 9.78 16.57
C GLY A 228 -12.06 8.98 17.06
N LEU A 229 -10.97 9.68 17.45
CA LEU A 229 -9.75 9.04 17.95
C LEU A 229 -10.02 8.20 19.21
N ARG A 230 -10.91 8.65 20.11
CA ARG A 230 -11.28 7.96 21.36
C ARG A 230 -11.74 6.52 21.15
N THR A 231 -12.31 6.22 19.99
CA THR A 231 -12.83 4.88 19.67
C THR A 231 -11.90 4.09 18.75
N SER A 232 -10.80 4.69 18.32
CA SER A 232 -9.85 4.06 17.40
C SER A 232 -8.93 3.05 18.11
N ALA A 233 -8.41 2.11 17.33
CA ALA A 233 -7.38 1.17 17.72
C ALA A 233 -6.05 1.86 18.08
N HIS A 234 -5.76 3.04 17.52
CA HIS A 234 -4.53 3.79 17.83
C HIS A 234 -4.55 4.39 19.24
N TRP A 235 -5.73 4.76 19.73
CA TRP A 235 -5.95 5.19 21.11
C TRP A 235 -6.13 4.01 22.05
N LEU A 236 -7.05 3.08 21.74
CA LEU A 236 -7.41 2.01 22.66
C LEU A 236 -6.39 0.87 22.70
N TRP A 237 -5.58 0.72 21.64
CA TRP A 237 -4.72 -0.44 21.41
C TRP A 237 -5.44 -1.80 21.51
N ARG A 238 -6.76 -1.78 21.31
CA ARG A 238 -7.67 -2.93 21.25
C ARG A 238 -8.83 -2.61 20.32
N GLY A 239 -9.53 -3.64 19.87
CA GLY A 239 -10.70 -3.51 19.01
C GLY A 239 -11.16 -4.83 18.41
N PRO A 240 -12.00 -4.79 17.36
CA PRO A 240 -12.53 -5.96 16.67
C PRO A 240 -11.45 -6.86 16.09
N SER A 241 -11.58 -8.17 16.33
CA SER A 241 -10.65 -9.19 15.83
C SER A 241 -11.23 -10.08 14.73
N ILE A 242 -11.91 -9.45 13.77
CA ILE A 242 -12.68 -10.10 12.69
C ILE A 242 -11.89 -11.12 11.85
N ASN A 243 -10.55 -11.04 11.82
CA ASN A 243 -9.67 -11.95 11.07
C ASN A 243 -9.05 -13.05 11.94
N THR A 244 -9.41 -13.14 13.22
CA THR A 244 -8.88 -14.16 14.13
C THR A 244 -9.75 -15.39 14.11
N LEU A 245 -9.19 -16.53 13.69
CA LEU A 245 -9.93 -17.78 13.59
C LEU A 245 -10.49 -18.18 14.97
N GLY A 246 -11.81 -18.41 15.04
CA GLY A 246 -12.51 -18.80 16.26
C GLY A 246 -12.82 -17.64 17.21
N ARG A 247 -12.39 -16.41 16.89
CA ARG A 247 -12.58 -15.19 17.70
C ARG A 247 -13.05 -14.01 16.86
N GLU A 248 -13.70 -14.29 15.73
CA GLU A 248 -14.12 -13.25 14.78
C GLU A 248 -15.14 -12.27 15.38
N LYS A 249 -15.87 -12.70 16.42
CA LYS A 249 -16.87 -11.90 17.14
C LYS A 249 -16.32 -11.12 18.33
N GLU A 250 -15.06 -11.33 18.71
CA GLU A 250 -14.47 -10.63 19.86
C GLU A 250 -14.12 -9.18 19.47
N ILE A 251 -14.49 -8.23 20.34
CA ILE A 251 -14.38 -6.78 20.07
C ILE A 251 -13.32 -6.05 20.89
N SER A 252 -12.56 -6.77 21.72
CA SER A 252 -11.65 -6.17 22.70
C SER A 252 -10.27 -6.83 22.76
N ASN A 253 -9.83 -7.42 21.65
CA ASN A 253 -8.48 -7.98 21.53
C ASN A 253 -7.48 -6.91 21.12
N GLY A 254 -6.24 -7.01 21.56
CA GLY A 254 -5.19 -6.08 21.12
C GLY A 254 -4.00 -5.99 22.06
N LYS A 255 -3.07 -5.10 21.72
CA LYS A 255 -1.82 -4.86 22.47
C LYS A 255 -2.09 -4.38 23.90
N ALA A 256 -3.20 -3.67 24.12
CA ALA A 256 -3.61 -3.21 25.44
C ALA A 256 -4.11 -4.32 26.36
N THR A 257 -4.56 -5.45 25.79
CA THR A 257 -5.31 -6.48 26.52
C THR A 257 -4.56 -7.80 26.55
N ASN A 258 -4.55 -8.54 25.45
CA ASN A 258 -4.15 -9.94 25.43
C ASN A 258 -3.25 -10.33 24.26
N THR A 259 -2.76 -9.37 23.46
CA THR A 259 -1.88 -9.71 22.33
C THR A 259 -0.44 -9.86 22.78
N MET A 260 0.19 -10.95 22.35
CA MET A 260 1.61 -11.20 22.54
C MET A 260 2.37 -11.43 21.23
N ASN A 261 3.69 -11.33 21.28
CA ASN A 261 4.59 -11.57 20.14
C ASN A 261 5.88 -12.24 20.59
N ASN A 262 6.74 -12.68 19.67
CA ASN A 262 8.07 -13.19 19.99
C ASN A 262 9.19 -12.14 19.84
N PHE A 263 8.87 -10.87 20.13
CA PHE A 263 9.85 -9.78 20.26
C PHE A 263 9.99 -9.36 21.73
N CYS A 264 9.24 -8.34 22.15
CA CYS A 264 9.19 -7.87 23.54
C CYS A 264 8.07 -8.56 24.35
N ILE A 265 7.45 -9.59 23.79
CA ILE A 265 6.45 -10.45 24.42
C ILE A 265 5.11 -9.75 24.66
N ALA A 266 4.95 -8.96 25.71
CA ALA A 266 3.67 -8.39 26.11
C ALA A 266 3.80 -6.93 26.60
N LEU A 267 2.67 -6.23 26.69
CA LEU A 267 2.61 -4.85 27.20
C LEU A 267 2.57 -4.79 28.73
N SER A 268 1.81 -5.70 29.35
CA SER A 268 1.54 -5.69 30.80
C SER A 268 2.84 -5.58 31.60
N ASN A 269 2.84 -4.71 32.60
CA ASN A 269 3.98 -4.36 33.44
C ASN A 269 5.18 -3.73 32.70
N ASN A 270 5.03 -3.32 31.44
CA ASN A 270 6.08 -2.71 30.61
C ASN A 270 5.66 -1.37 29.98
N TRP A 271 4.51 -0.82 30.38
CA TRP A 271 3.87 0.32 29.70
C TRP A 271 4.82 1.47 29.37
N PRO A 272 5.60 2.07 30.29
CA PRO A 272 6.31 3.32 30.00
C PRO A 272 7.31 3.20 28.84
N ARG A 273 7.85 1.99 28.60
CA ARG A 273 8.74 1.71 27.47
C ARG A 273 7.98 1.44 26.18
N CYS A 274 6.80 0.84 26.27
CA CYS A 274 6.01 0.46 25.10
C CYS A 274 5.15 1.61 24.58
N THR A 275 4.59 2.42 25.48
CA THR A 275 3.66 3.52 25.21
C THR A 275 4.35 4.80 24.77
N SER A 276 5.68 4.79 24.63
CA SER A 276 6.38 5.77 23.80
C SER A 276 5.90 5.77 22.34
N CYS A 277 5.27 4.68 21.88
CA CYS A 277 4.63 4.59 20.57
C CYS A 277 3.08 4.67 20.62
N HIS A 278 2.50 5.00 21.78
CA HIS A 278 1.05 5.20 21.92
C HIS A 278 0.68 6.63 21.48
N ALA A 279 -0.51 6.81 20.93
CA ALA A 279 -1.03 8.11 20.50
C ALA A 279 -1.56 8.96 21.69
N GLY A 280 -0.88 8.88 22.83
CA GLY A 280 -1.26 9.55 24.06
C GLY A 280 -0.09 9.87 24.98
N TYR A 281 -0.41 10.58 26.07
CA TYR A 281 0.50 11.07 27.08
C TYR A 281 0.26 10.40 28.43
N GLY A 282 1.29 9.79 29.01
CA GLY A 282 1.28 9.33 30.40
C GLY A 282 0.66 7.95 30.64
N TRP A 283 0.56 7.09 29.62
CA TRP A 283 0.13 5.71 29.81
C TRP A 283 1.25 4.86 30.44
N LYS A 284 1.34 4.95 31.77
CA LYS A 284 2.42 4.35 32.57
C LYS A 284 2.05 3.01 33.24
N ASP A 285 0.76 2.72 33.38
CA ASP A 285 0.25 1.53 34.04
C ASP A 285 -1.20 1.20 33.60
N LYS A 286 -1.82 0.22 34.26
CA LYS A 286 -3.20 -0.24 33.98
C LYS A 286 -4.29 0.78 34.31
N ASN A 287 -4.00 1.83 35.09
CA ASN A 287 -4.97 2.83 35.55
C ASN A 287 -5.08 4.04 34.61
N PHE A 288 -4.54 3.92 33.39
CA PHE A 288 -4.65 4.99 32.39
C PHE A 288 -6.10 5.22 31.99
N ASP A 289 -6.55 6.46 32.14
CA ASP A 289 -7.90 6.86 31.77
C ASP A 289 -8.01 7.12 30.27
N PHE A 290 -8.62 6.19 29.54
CA PHE A 290 -8.90 6.31 28.11
C PHE A 290 -10.08 7.23 27.78
N ASN A 291 -10.82 7.75 28.77
CA ASN A 291 -11.89 8.72 28.55
C ASN A 291 -11.39 10.16 28.58
N ASP A 292 -10.24 10.42 29.21
CA ASP A 292 -9.61 11.74 29.24
C ASP A 292 -8.95 12.07 27.89
N MET A 293 -9.70 12.75 27.02
CA MET A 293 -9.22 13.18 25.71
C MET A 293 -8.06 14.19 25.80
N THR A 294 -7.83 14.85 26.94
CA THR A 294 -6.71 15.78 27.10
C THR A 294 -5.36 15.05 27.13
N LYS A 295 -5.37 13.72 27.31
CA LYS A 295 -4.19 12.86 27.20
C LYS A 295 -3.93 12.37 25.78
N MET A 296 -4.75 12.72 24.80
CA MET A 296 -4.49 12.40 23.39
C MET A 296 -3.30 13.21 22.88
N ASP A 297 -2.44 12.55 22.11
CA ASP A 297 -1.35 13.21 21.42
C ASP A 297 -1.76 13.52 19.99
N CYS A 298 -2.22 14.75 19.75
CA CYS A 298 -2.53 15.21 18.40
C CYS A 298 -1.25 15.45 17.57
N LEU A 299 -0.14 15.80 18.21
CA LEU A 299 1.06 16.27 17.52
C LEU A 299 1.86 15.13 16.89
N VAL A 300 1.86 13.94 17.50
CA VAL A 300 2.61 12.77 16.99
C VAL A 300 2.26 12.40 15.55
N CYS A 301 1.01 12.63 15.14
CA CYS A 301 0.56 12.38 13.77
C CYS A 301 0.60 13.63 12.89
N HIS A 302 0.38 14.80 13.48
CA HIS A 302 0.13 16.05 12.77
C HIS A 302 1.31 17.03 12.71
N ASP A 303 2.45 16.70 13.32
CA ASP A 303 3.66 17.50 13.18
C ASP A 303 4.11 17.61 11.70
N THR A 304 4.40 18.84 11.26
CA THR A 304 5.02 19.10 9.96
C THR A 304 6.38 19.79 10.06
N THR A 305 6.84 20.05 11.28
CA THR A 305 8.13 20.69 11.56
C THR A 305 9.29 19.69 11.54
N GLY A 306 9.02 18.41 11.83
CA GLY A 306 10.04 17.39 12.01
C GLY A 306 10.82 17.51 13.33
N THR A 307 10.32 18.33 14.26
CA THR A 307 10.97 18.58 15.56
C THR A 307 10.25 17.90 16.72
N TYR A 308 9.03 17.41 16.52
CA TYR A 308 8.29 16.69 17.56
C TYR A 308 8.87 15.28 17.76
N ASN A 309 9.16 14.92 19.00
CA ASN A 309 9.54 13.57 19.36
C ASN A 309 9.10 13.21 20.79
N LYS A 310 9.00 11.92 21.05
CA LYS A 310 8.67 11.37 22.37
C LYS A 310 9.90 10.85 23.07
N THR A 311 9.93 11.01 24.40
CA THR A 311 10.95 10.39 25.22
C THR A 311 10.73 8.86 25.24
N PRO A 312 11.69 8.03 24.80
CA PRO A 312 11.48 6.58 24.60
C PRO A 312 11.16 5.74 25.85
N LYS A 313 11.13 6.33 27.04
CA LYS A 313 10.95 5.64 28.33
C LYS A 313 9.93 6.33 29.23
N ASP A 314 9.28 7.38 28.75
CA ASP A 314 8.47 8.27 29.58
C ASP A 314 6.99 8.19 29.19
N ALA A 315 6.48 6.97 28.97
CA ALA A 315 5.05 6.71 28.85
C ALA A 315 4.30 7.55 27.80
N GLY A 316 4.96 7.89 26.69
CA GLY A 316 4.37 8.67 25.59
C GLY A 316 4.55 10.18 25.70
N MET A 317 5.21 10.68 26.76
CA MET A 317 5.48 12.10 26.94
C MET A 317 6.49 12.63 25.89
N PRO A 318 6.31 13.88 25.41
CA PRO A 318 7.26 14.52 24.51
C PRO A 318 8.62 14.75 25.18
N ASP A 319 9.69 14.87 24.39
CA ASP A 319 10.98 15.31 24.92
C ASP A 319 10.86 16.74 25.48
N PRO A 320 11.37 17.05 26.68
CA PRO A 320 11.31 18.39 27.26
C PRO A 320 11.92 19.50 26.40
N LYS A 321 12.76 19.16 25.41
CA LYS A 321 13.37 20.10 24.46
C LYS A 321 12.43 20.50 23.32
N VAL A 322 11.31 19.80 23.12
CA VAL A 322 10.36 20.13 22.06
C VAL A 322 9.71 21.48 22.35
N ASP A 323 9.77 22.39 21.37
CA ASP A 323 8.96 23.60 21.40
C ASP A 323 7.51 23.24 20.99
N MET A 324 6.70 22.92 21.99
CA MET A 324 5.31 22.50 21.80
C MET A 324 4.45 23.59 21.15
N VAL A 325 4.75 24.88 21.37
CA VAL A 325 4.00 25.99 20.76
C VAL A 325 4.34 26.09 19.28
N TYR A 326 5.63 25.99 18.93
CA TYR A 326 6.08 25.97 17.55
C TYR A 326 5.46 24.79 16.78
N VAL A 327 5.50 23.58 17.34
CA VAL A 327 4.88 22.40 16.71
C VAL A 327 3.37 22.59 16.54
N ALA A 328 2.66 23.01 17.60
CA ALA A 328 1.21 23.22 17.56
C ALA A 328 0.78 24.25 16.50
N LYS A 329 1.56 25.32 16.31
CA LYS A 329 1.30 26.34 15.29
C LYS A 329 1.56 25.88 13.86
N ASN A 330 2.34 24.82 13.68
CA ASN A 330 2.75 24.26 12.39
C ASN A 330 2.20 22.84 12.18
N VAL A 331 1.08 22.51 12.81
CA VAL A 331 0.41 21.24 12.54
C VAL A 331 -0.15 21.20 11.12
N GLY A 332 -0.24 20.00 10.57
CA GLY A 332 -0.75 19.77 9.24
C GLY A 332 -1.11 18.31 9.01
N LYS A 333 -1.10 17.88 7.75
CA LYS A 333 -1.45 16.51 7.42
C LYS A 333 -0.32 15.55 7.78
N PRO A 334 -0.65 14.33 8.24
CA PRO A 334 0.34 13.30 8.48
C PRO A 334 1.16 12.98 7.22
N ASN A 335 2.40 12.60 7.45
CA ASN A 335 3.34 12.20 6.41
C ASN A 335 4.08 10.92 6.86
N ARG A 336 4.98 10.40 6.03
CA ARG A 336 5.67 9.14 6.35
C ARG A 336 6.58 9.23 7.57
N ASN A 337 7.07 10.43 7.94
CA ASN A 337 7.85 10.61 9.15
C ASN A 337 6.97 10.41 10.39
N THR A 338 5.82 11.08 10.47
CA THR A 338 4.94 11.03 11.64
C THR A 338 4.37 9.62 11.88
N CYS A 339 3.98 8.90 10.82
CA CYS A 339 3.63 7.48 10.96
C CYS A 339 4.87 6.64 11.35
N GLY A 340 6.02 6.97 10.78
CA GLY A 340 7.28 6.28 10.92
C GLY A 340 7.87 6.30 12.32
N ASP A 341 7.66 7.35 13.10
CA ASP A 341 8.23 7.49 14.44
C ASP A 341 7.79 6.37 15.40
N CYS A 342 6.65 5.74 15.10
CA CYS A 342 6.19 4.53 15.78
C CYS A 342 6.38 3.27 14.93
N HIS A 343 6.01 3.32 13.64
CA HIS A 343 5.97 2.12 12.79
C HIS A 343 7.35 1.66 12.30
N PHE A 344 8.35 2.53 12.20
CA PHE A 344 9.72 2.14 11.83
C PHE A 344 10.49 1.56 13.03
N GLU A 345 10.21 2.05 14.24
CA GLU A 345 11.01 1.81 15.46
C GLU A 345 10.52 0.65 16.37
N GLY A 346 9.57 -0.16 15.87
CA GLY A 346 8.92 -1.21 16.65
C GLY A 346 9.85 -2.34 17.11
N GLY A 347 9.79 -2.73 18.40
CA GLY A 347 10.66 -3.78 18.97
C GLY A 347 11.95 -3.24 19.61
N GLY A 348 12.04 -1.92 19.77
CA GLY A 348 13.12 -1.24 20.47
C GLY A 348 14.18 -0.65 19.55
N GLY A 349 13.84 -0.37 18.29
CA GLY A 349 14.68 0.32 17.30
C GLY A 349 14.22 0.08 15.87
N ASP A 350 14.79 0.84 14.94
CA ASP A 350 14.49 0.80 13.51
C ASP A 350 14.64 -0.59 12.89
N ALA A 351 13.69 -0.92 12.01
CA ALA A 351 13.63 -2.16 11.23
C ALA A 351 13.67 -3.45 12.07
N VAL A 352 13.39 -3.41 13.38
CA VAL A 352 13.42 -4.63 14.21
C VAL A 352 12.23 -5.54 13.91
N LYS A 353 10.99 -4.99 13.97
CA LYS A 353 9.76 -5.78 13.88
C LYS A 353 9.28 -6.07 12.46
N HIS A 354 8.91 -5.03 11.74
CA HIS A 354 8.27 -5.18 10.44
C HIS A 354 9.24 -5.73 9.39
N ALA A 355 8.71 -6.47 8.42
CA ALA A 355 9.48 -7.04 7.33
C ALA A 355 9.92 -5.98 6.32
N ASP A 356 9.09 -4.96 6.15
CA ASP A 356 8.97 -4.13 4.96
C ASP A 356 8.68 -2.66 5.33
N ILE A 357 8.84 -2.30 6.60
CA ILE A 357 8.59 -0.96 7.13
C ILE A 357 9.78 -0.55 8.01
N ASN A 358 10.48 0.51 7.60
CA ASN A 358 11.69 1.02 8.25
C ASN A 358 11.95 2.50 7.87
N SER A 359 12.93 3.12 8.53
CA SER A 359 13.26 4.54 8.37
C SER A 359 13.62 4.97 6.94
N THR A 360 14.08 4.06 6.06
CA THR A 360 14.31 4.38 4.64
C THR A 360 13.03 4.83 3.95
N LEU A 361 11.86 4.36 4.40
CA LEU A 361 10.56 4.72 3.83
C LEU A 361 10.15 6.16 4.13
N ARG A 362 10.90 6.92 4.94
CA ARG A 362 10.75 8.39 4.96
C ARG A 362 10.96 8.95 3.55
N TRP A 363 12.03 8.52 2.88
CA TRP A 363 12.41 8.97 1.53
C TRP A 363 13.00 7.83 0.68
N PRO A 364 12.18 6.81 0.35
CA PRO A 364 12.68 5.64 -0.33
C PRO A 364 12.95 5.95 -1.80
N LYS A 365 13.91 5.24 -2.40
CA LYS A 365 14.03 5.18 -3.86
C LYS A 365 12.89 4.35 -4.44
N ARG A 366 12.54 4.59 -5.71
CA ARG A 366 11.56 3.76 -6.46
C ARG A 366 11.90 2.26 -6.44
N THR A 367 13.18 1.91 -6.39
CA THR A 367 13.64 0.52 -6.32
C THR A 367 13.44 -0.13 -4.94
N CYS A 368 13.25 0.67 -3.88
CA CYS A 368 12.90 0.17 -2.54
C CYS A 368 11.38 -0.04 -2.45
N ASP A 369 10.59 0.98 -2.83
CA ASP A 369 9.14 0.90 -2.92
C ASP A 369 8.60 1.80 -4.04
N VAL A 370 7.82 1.25 -4.97
CA VAL A 370 7.29 2.03 -6.12
C VAL A 370 6.21 3.04 -5.70
N HIS A 371 5.43 2.77 -4.68
CA HIS A 371 4.33 3.63 -4.23
C HIS A 371 4.87 4.81 -3.42
N MET A 372 5.73 4.54 -2.45
CA MET A 372 6.31 5.58 -1.59
C MET A 372 7.54 6.25 -2.22
N GLY A 373 8.31 5.54 -3.05
CA GLY A 373 9.56 6.06 -3.63
C GLY A 373 9.45 6.45 -5.09
N GLY A 374 8.51 5.85 -5.83
CA GLY A 374 8.20 6.26 -7.21
C GLY A 374 7.08 7.29 -7.29
N TYR A 375 6.01 7.06 -6.53
CA TYR A 375 4.78 7.87 -6.53
C TYR A 375 4.66 8.80 -5.31
N ASP A 376 5.62 8.75 -4.38
CA ASP A 376 5.68 9.59 -3.18
C ASP A 376 4.38 9.58 -2.34
N PHE A 377 3.69 8.42 -2.34
CA PHE A 377 2.49 8.20 -1.55
C PHE A 377 2.76 8.38 -0.06
N LYS A 378 1.87 9.08 0.62
CA LYS A 378 1.81 9.06 2.09
C LYS A 378 1.07 7.81 2.56
N CYS A 379 1.28 7.39 3.81
CA CYS A 379 0.68 6.16 4.34
C CYS A 379 -0.86 6.16 4.19
N HIS A 380 -1.49 7.30 4.49
CA HIS A 380 -2.94 7.50 4.39
C HIS A 380 -3.50 7.54 2.96
N GLU A 381 -2.65 7.50 1.92
CA GLU A 381 -3.12 7.33 0.54
C GLU A 381 -3.68 5.93 0.30
N CYS A 382 -3.09 4.90 0.93
CA CYS A 382 -3.62 3.53 0.95
C CYS A 382 -4.40 3.26 2.25
N HIS A 383 -3.86 3.67 3.40
CA HIS A 383 -4.49 3.57 4.72
C HIS A 383 -5.53 4.68 4.91
N LYS A 384 -6.55 4.69 4.04
CA LYS A 384 -7.61 5.70 4.04
C LYS A 384 -8.23 5.78 5.44
N THR A 385 -8.20 6.97 6.00
CA THR A 385 -8.64 7.24 7.37
C THR A 385 -10.00 7.91 7.34
N GLN A 386 -10.92 7.44 8.16
CA GLN A 386 -12.24 8.05 8.36
C GLN A 386 -12.47 8.18 9.86
N ASP A 387 -12.81 9.38 10.32
CA ASP A 387 -13.04 9.66 11.74
C ASP A 387 -11.91 9.19 12.68
N HIS A 388 -10.66 9.33 12.22
CA HIS A 388 -9.45 8.85 12.90
C HIS A 388 -9.31 7.31 13.02
N HIS A 389 -10.22 6.51 12.47
CA HIS A 389 -10.02 5.08 12.24
C HIS A 389 -9.18 4.87 10.99
N ILE A 390 -7.99 4.30 11.16
CA ILE A 390 -7.00 4.15 10.08
C ILE A 390 -7.16 2.75 9.50
N LYS A 391 -7.69 2.66 8.26
CA LYS A 391 -7.90 1.37 7.60
C LYS A 391 -6.61 0.58 7.49
N GLY A 392 -6.68 -0.72 7.75
CA GLY A 392 -5.55 -1.62 7.62
C GLY A 392 -5.76 -2.88 8.43
N ARG A 393 -5.20 -3.98 7.94
CA ARG A 393 -5.18 -5.27 8.63
C ARG A 393 -3.75 -5.74 8.84
N SER A 394 -3.46 -6.26 10.02
CA SER A 394 -2.19 -6.88 10.33
C SER A 394 -2.36 -8.38 10.56
N THR A 395 -1.40 -9.19 10.16
CA THR A 395 -1.33 -10.59 10.60
C THR A 395 -0.71 -10.74 11.98
N SER A 396 -0.05 -9.69 12.48
CA SER A 396 0.66 -9.69 13.76
C SER A 396 -0.18 -9.20 14.94
N LEU A 397 -1.24 -8.45 14.67
CA LEU A 397 -2.18 -7.91 15.66
C LEU A 397 -3.59 -8.38 15.31
N PRO A 398 -4.47 -8.57 16.31
CA PRO A 398 -5.83 -9.04 16.07
C PRO A 398 -6.75 -7.92 15.57
N VAL A 399 -6.47 -6.68 15.94
CA VAL A 399 -7.29 -5.52 15.62
C VAL A 399 -7.20 -5.17 14.14
N ALA A 400 -8.36 -4.89 13.54
CA ALA A 400 -8.46 -4.31 12.21
C ALA A 400 -9.55 -3.23 12.17
N GLU A 401 -9.25 -2.09 11.52
CA GLU A 401 -10.18 -0.99 11.30
C GLU A 401 -10.57 -0.89 9.81
N GLY A 402 -10.76 -2.04 9.18
CA GLY A 402 -11.00 -2.19 7.74
C GLY A 402 -9.82 -2.84 6.99
N GLY A 403 -9.99 -3.01 5.68
CA GLY A 403 -9.01 -3.67 4.81
C GLY A 403 -8.54 -2.79 3.66
N PHE A 404 -7.40 -3.17 3.09
CA PHE A 404 -6.88 -2.64 1.84
C PHE A 404 -6.39 -3.80 0.98
N THR A 405 -6.60 -3.69 -0.33
CA THR A 405 -6.09 -4.63 -1.33
C THR A 405 -5.59 -3.86 -2.55
N CYS A 406 -4.71 -4.47 -3.34
CA CYS A 406 -4.13 -3.85 -4.54
C CYS A 406 -5.22 -3.46 -5.55
N GLU A 407 -6.28 -4.26 -5.61
CA GLU A 407 -7.44 -4.13 -6.49
C GLU A 407 -8.29 -2.88 -6.19
N THR A 408 -8.02 -2.18 -5.08
CA THR A 408 -8.61 -0.85 -4.83
C THR A 408 -8.10 0.18 -5.85
N CYS A 409 -6.89 -0.02 -6.39
CA CYS A 409 -6.27 0.89 -7.36
C CYS A 409 -5.93 0.22 -8.71
N HIS A 410 -5.75 -1.10 -8.72
CA HIS A 410 -5.44 -1.92 -9.89
C HIS A 410 -6.64 -2.79 -10.26
N THR A 411 -6.68 -3.31 -11.49
CA THR A 411 -7.71 -4.28 -11.88
C THR A 411 -7.34 -5.68 -11.37
N GLU A 412 -8.32 -6.59 -11.37
CA GLU A 412 -8.07 -8.02 -11.10
C GLU A 412 -7.21 -8.66 -12.21
N ASN A 413 -7.19 -8.06 -13.41
CA ASN A 413 -6.35 -8.44 -14.54
C ASN A 413 -5.41 -7.27 -14.89
N PRO A 414 -4.34 -7.01 -14.10
CA PRO A 414 -3.53 -5.81 -14.23
C PRO A 414 -2.45 -5.87 -15.31
N HIS A 415 -2.21 -7.03 -15.94
CA HIS A 415 -1.19 -7.21 -16.96
C HIS A 415 -1.81 -6.99 -18.35
N ASN A 416 -1.28 -6.03 -19.11
CA ASN A 416 -1.75 -5.62 -20.43
C ASN A 416 -0.61 -5.10 -21.32
N ASP A 417 0.62 -5.51 -21.03
CA ASP A 417 1.84 -4.99 -21.66
C ASP A 417 2.47 -6.00 -22.64
N ASN A 418 2.01 -7.26 -22.66
CA ASN A 418 2.57 -8.33 -23.46
C ASN A 418 1.50 -9.39 -23.77
N GLU A 419 0.95 -9.35 -24.98
CA GLU A 419 -0.17 -10.20 -25.41
C GLU A 419 0.05 -11.70 -25.13
N LEU A 420 1.29 -12.19 -25.20
CA LEU A 420 1.63 -13.60 -24.95
C LEU A 420 1.56 -13.97 -23.45
N LEU A 421 1.99 -13.06 -22.58
CA LEU A 421 2.06 -13.30 -21.13
C LEU A 421 0.80 -12.88 -20.38
N ASP A 422 0.09 -11.86 -20.87
CA ASP A 422 -0.96 -11.17 -20.12
C ASP A 422 -2.06 -12.14 -19.66
N HIS A 423 -2.54 -13.02 -20.54
CA HIS A 423 -3.53 -14.04 -20.18
C HIS A 423 -3.05 -14.92 -19.02
N HIS A 424 -1.80 -15.38 -19.08
CA HIS A 424 -1.23 -16.28 -18.08
C HIS A 424 -1.02 -15.57 -16.75
N LEU A 425 -0.41 -14.38 -16.75
CA LEU A 425 -0.15 -13.60 -15.53
C LEU A 425 -1.47 -13.18 -14.86
N ASN A 426 -2.47 -12.76 -15.65
CA ASN A 426 -3.80 -12.45 -15.14
C ASN A 426 -4.49 -13.66 -14.51
N LYS A 427 -4.35 -14.86 -15.10
CA LYS A 427 -4.87 -16.10 -14.50
C LYS A 427 -4.16 -16.45 -13.18
N HIS A 428 -2.87 -16.12 -13.04
CA HIS A 428 -2.15 -16.33 -11.77
C HIS A 428 -2.76 -15.53 -10.61
N THR A 429 -3.31 -14.34 -10.87
CA THR A 429 -3.90 -13.48 -9.81
C THR A 429 -5.04 -14.16 -9.03
N GLN A 430 -5.66 -15.20 -9.62
CA GLN A 430 -6.72 -15.99 -8.98
C GLN A 430 -6.18 -16.88 -7.84
N THR A 431 -4.89 -17.17 -7.81
CA THR A 431 -4.26 -18.07 -6.83
C THR A 431 -3.02 -17.48 -6.17
N ILE A 432 -2.35 -16.52 -6.81
CA ILE A 432 -1.16 -15.86 -6.32
C ILE A 432 -1.53 -14.43 -5.94
N ALA A 433 -1.23 -14.03 -4.71
CA ALA A 433 -1.39 -12.64 -4.30
C ALA A 433 -0.36 -11.75 -5.00
N CYS A 434 -0.73 -10.51 -5.34
CA CYS A 434 0.14 -9.59 -6.10
C CYS A 434 1.55 -9.47 -5.49
N ASN A 435 1.64 -9.33 -4.16
CA ASN A 435 2.92 -9.17 -3.47
C ASN A 435 3.80 -10.42 -3.48
N THR A 436 3.27 -11.62 -3.77
CA THR A 436 4.11 -12.81 -3.96
C THR A 436 5.09 -12.57 -5.11
N CYS A 437 4.63 -11.97 -6.21
CA CYS A 437 5.46 -11.63 -7.36
C CYS A 437 6.12 -10.25 -7.23
N HIS A 438 5.41 -9.27 -6.66
CA HIS A 438 5.85 -7.87 -6.64
C HIS A 438 6.59 -7.44 -5.36
N ALA A 439 6.66 -8.28 -4.33
CA ALA A 439 7.53 -8.11 -3.16
C ALA A 439 8.40 -9.37 -2.97
N PRO A 440 9.27 -9.69 -3.95
CA PRO A 440 10.07 -10.93 -3.93
C PRO A 440 11.11 -10.97 -2.81
N LEU A 441 11.43 -9.81 -2.22
CA LEU A 441 12.34 -9.62 -1.11
C LEU A 441 11.67 -8.68 -0.10
N TYR A 442 11.89 -8.92 1.19
CA TYR A 442 11.61 -7.97 2.26
C TYR A 442 12.92 -7.48 2.90
N SER A 443 12.84 -6.39 3.66
CA SER A 443 13.99 -5.78 4.33
C SER A 443 15.06 -5.41 3.30
N LYS A 444 14.63 -4.90 2.14
CA LYS A 444 15.51 -4.64 0.99
C LYS A 444 16.59 -3.62 1.29
N CYS A 445 16.26 -2.62 2.12
CA CYS A 445 17.07 -1.43 2.30
C CYS A 445 17.81 -1.38 3.65
N ILE A 446 17.26 -2.00 4.69
CA ILE A 446 17.82 -2.07 6.05
C ILE A 446 17.58 -3.49 6.58
N PRO A 447 18.57 -4.15 7.23
CA PRO A 447 18.41 -5.48 7.81
C PRO A 447 17.39 -5.50 8.96
N THR A 448 16.55 -6.54 8.96
CA THR A 448 15.55 -6.80 10.01
C THR A 448 15.91 -8.02 10.84
N LYS A 449 15.38 -8.09 12.07
CA LYS A 449 15.56 -9.24 12.94
C LYS A 449 14.66 -10.38 12.49
N ILE A 450 15.23 -11.57 12.32
CA ILE A 450 14.51 -12.80 11.93
C ILE A 450 14.51 -13.86 13.04
N PHE A 451 15.33 -13.65 14.07
CA PHE A 451 15.45 -14.55 15.21
C PHE A 451 15.73 -13.76 16.50
N TRP A 452 15.09 -14.16 17.60
CA TRP A 452 15.36 -13.63 18.94
C TRP A 452 15.26 -14.75 20.00
N ASP A 453 16.38 -15.05 20.66
CA ASP A 453 16.44 -16.04 21.75
C ASP A 453 16.61 -15.35 23.11
N TRP A 454 15.53 -15.36 23.92
CA TRP A 454 15.53 -14.81 25.28
C TRP A 454 16.22 -15.71 26.31
N SER A 455 16.38 -17.01 26.05
CA SER A 455 17.05 -17.95 26.96
C SER A 455 18.53 -17.62 27.18
N LYS A 456 19.13 -16.87 26.26
CA LYS A 456 20.53 -16.41 26.35
C LYS A 456 20.70 -15.07 27.07
N ALA A 457 19.61 -14.43 27.52
CA ALA A 457 19.70 -13.17 28.23
C ALA A 457 20.36 -13.36 29.63
N GLY A 458 21.00 -12.32 30.14
CA GLY A 458 21.59 -12.26 31.48
C GLY A 458 23.11 -12.30 31.53
N ASP A 459 23.77 -12.80 30.48
CA ASP A 459 25.23 -12.85 30.41
C ASP A 459 25.82 -11.49 30.05
N LYS A 460 26.24 -10.72 31.06
CA LYS A 460 26.95 -9.44 30.89
C LYS A 460 28.39 -9.60 30.38
N LYS A 461 28.97 -10.81 30.46
CA LYS A 461 30.36 -11.08 30.04
C LYS A 461 30.44 -11.39 28.54
N ARG A 462 29.37 -11.93 27.93
CA ARG A 462 29.30 -12.13 26.48
C ARG A 462 29.40 -10.78 25.76
N LYS A 463 30.51 -10.58 25.05
CA LYS A 463 30.72 -9.43 24.17
C LYS A 463 29.88 -9.60 22.90
N PRO A 464 29.04 -8.61 22.52
CA PRO A 464 28.33 -8.63 21.25
C PRO A 464 29.29 -8.67 20.07
N LYS A 465 28.99 -9.50 19.08
CA LYS A 465 29.67 -9.54 17.79
C LYS A 465 28.82 -8.81 16.77
N LYS A 466 29.47 -7.96 15.97
CA LYS A 466 28.84 -7.35 14.81
C LYS A 466 28.73 -8.40 13.71
N ASN A 467 27.52 -8.58 13.18
CA ASN A 467 27.34 -9.36 11.95
C ASN A 467 27.78 -8.54 10.72
N LYS A 468 27.69 -9.14 9.53
CA LYS A 468 28.05 -8.49 8.26
C LYS A 468 27.28 -7.20 7.92
N TYR A 469 26.20 -6.89 8.65
CA TYR A 469 25.43 -5.65 8.49
C TYR A 469 25.69 -4.63 9.62
N GLY A 470 26.69 -4.85 10.47
CA GLY A 470 26.98 -3.98 11.62
C GLY A 470 25.94 -4.06 12.75
N LYS A 471 25.06 -5.08 12.76
CA LYS A 471 24.09 -5.29 13.85
C LYS A 471 24.68 -6.24 14.88
N ASP A 472 24.40 -5.96 16.15
CA ASP A 472 24.80 -6.84 17.25
C ASP A 472 24.02 -8.16 17.20
N ASP A 473 24.75 -9.26 17.39
CA ASP A 473 24.19 -10.61 17.56
C ASP A 473 23.63 -10.83 18.98
N TYR A 474 23.94 -9.95 19.93
CA TYR A 474 23.64 -10.15 21.34
C TYR A 474 23.41 -8.84 22.08
N LEU A 475 22.50 -8.87 23.04
CA LEU A 475 22.40 -7.84 24.08
C LEU A 475 22.04 -8.52 25.39
N TRP A 476 22.84 -8.37 26.45
CA TRP A 476 22.62 -9.05 27.74
C TRP A 476 21.19 -8.90 28.30
N LYS A 477 20.54 -7.75 28.07
CA LYS A 477 19.15 -7.49 28.50
C LYS A 477 18.09 -8.31 27.76
N LYS A 478 18.44 -8.89 26.61
CA LYS A 478 17.50 -9.37 25.60
C LYS A 478 17.88 -10.74 25.02
N GLY A 479 19.13 -11.16 25.14
CA GLY A 479 19.62 -12.42 24.58
C GLY A 479 20.16 -12.26 23.16
N GLU A 480 20.02 -13.31 22.35
CA GLU A 480 20.67 -13.43 21.04
C GLU A 480 19.73 -13.06 19.88
N PHE A 481 20.30 -12.50 18.81
CA PHE A 481 19.61 -12.05 17.62
C PHE A 481 20.24 -12.60 16.34
N ARG A 482 19.40 -12.84 15.33
CA ARG A 482 19.87 -12.95 13.94
C ARG A 482 19.14 -11.96 13.06
N TRP A 483 19.87 -11.43 12.10
CA TRP A 483 19.42 -10.37 11.21
C TRP A 483 19.58 -10.79 9.76
N LYS A 484 18.74 -10.24 8.89
CA LYS A 484 18.80 -10.48 7.45
C LYS A 484 18.37 -9.22 6.72
N GLU A 485 19.12 -8.85 5.68
CA GLU A 485 18.73 -7.86 4.67
C GLU A 485 18.36 -8.61 3.38
N SER A 486 17.50 -8.03 2.55
CA SER A 486 17.13 -8.57 1.24
C SER A 486 16.70 -10.03 1.34
N ALA A 487 15.83 -10.31 2.31
CA ALA A 487 15.44 -11.65 2.68
C ALA A 487 14.33 -12.16 1.74
N LYS A 488 14.48 -13.41 1.29
CA LYS A 488 13.41 -14.14 0.61
C LYS A 488 12.24 -14.40 1.59
N PRO A 489 10.99 -14.05 1.24
CA PRO A 489 9.81 -14.42 2.02
C PRO A 489 9.60 -15.94 2.08
N GLU A 490 8.93 -16.38 3.12
CA GLU A 490 8.29 -17.71 3.15
C GLU A 490 6.87 -17.59 2.61
N TYR A 491 6.43 -18.55 1.80
CA TYR A 491 5.15 -18.50 1.12
C TYR A 491 4.17 -19.49 1.75
N ALA A 492 2.93 -19.03 1.95
CA ALA A 492 1.87 -19.86 2.51
C ALA A 492 0.52 -19.52 1.90
N TRP A 493 -0.40 -20.49 1.92
CA TRP A 493 -1.80 -20.26 1.62
C TRP A 493 -2.45 -19.40 2.70
N PHE A 494 -3.19 -18.39 2.28
CA PHE A 494 -3.86 -17.46 3.17
C PHE A 494 -5.21 -17.04 2.60
N ASN A 495 -6.28 -17.26 3.36
CA ASN A 495 -7.65 -16.85 3.04
C ASN A 495 -8.10 -15.57 3.77
N GLY A 496 -7.18 -14.89 4.46
CA GLY A 496 -7.47 -13.69 5.24
C GLY A 496 -7.70 -13.94 6.72
N LYS A 497 -7.78 -15.19 7.19
CA LYS A 497 -7.85 -15.52 8.62
C LYS A 497 -6.50 -15.94 9.20
N VAL A 498 -6.29 -15.65 10.48
CA VAL A 498 -5.05 -15.98 11.21
C VAL A 498 -5.41 -16.84 12.43
N LYS A 499 -4.80 -18.02 12.55
CA LYS A 499 -4.77 -18.78 13.82
C LYS A 499 -3.75 -18.06 14.71
N ARG A 500 -4.16 -17.67 15.92
CA ARG A 500 -3.27 -16.98 16.86
C ARG A 500 -3.47 -17.48 18.29
N TYR A 501 -2.39 -17.45 19.06
CA TYR A 501 -2.42 -17.56 20.50
C TYR A 501 -2.47 -16.17 21.11
N LEU A 502 -3.43 -15.94 21.99
CA LEU A 502 -3.53 -14.77 22.85
C LEU A 502 -3.05 -15.11 24.26
N LEU A 503 -2.74 -14.08 25.03
CA LEU A 503 -2.34 -14.21 26.42
C LEU A 503 -3.50 -14.85 27.21
N GLY A 504 -3.20 -15.95 27.91
CA GLY A 504 -4.19 -16.79 28.59
C GLY A 504 -4.58 -18.06 27.82
N ASP A 505 -4.17 -18.20 26.56
CA ASP A 505 -4.42 -19.42 25.79
C ASP A 505 -3.45 -20.54 26.16
N THR A 506 -4.00 -21.73 26.39
CA THR A 506 -3.22 -22.96 26.57
C THR A 506 -2.60 -23.38 25.24
N ILE A 507 -1.29 -23.66 25.25
CA ILE A 507 -0.57 -24.01 24.02
C ILE A 507 -0.63 -25.50 23.69
N GLU A 508 -0.67 -25.81 22.39
CA GLU A 508 -0.75 -27.20 21.89
C GLU A 508 0.61 -27.92 21.85
N SER A 509 1.73 -27.18 21.76
CA SER A 509 3.07 -27.74 21.52
C SER A 509 4.13 -27.11 22.43
N MET A 510 4.98 -27.95 23.03
CA MET A 510 6.10 -27.55 23.89
C MET A 510 7.47 -27.54 23.17
N ASN A 511 7.49 -27.84 21.87
CA ASN A 511 8.73 -27.88 21.08
C ASN A 511 8.85 -26.66 20.14
N LEU A 512 7.84 -26.49 19.28
CA LEU A 512 7.69 -25.37 18.36
C LEU A 512 6.24 -24.90 18.36
N LEU A 513 6.02 -23.63 18.66
CA LEU A 513 4.69 -23.01 18.68
C LEU A 513 4.59 -21.88 17.65
N LYS A 514 3.62 -21.97 16.74
CA LYS A 514 3.27 -20.88 15.83
C LYS A 514 2.30 -19.93 16.53
N ILE A 515 2.82 -18.86 17.14
CA ILE A 515 2.03 -17.85 17.86
C ILE A 515 1.01 -17.22 16.93
N THR A 516 1.40 -16.97 15.67
CA THR A 516 0.48 -16.63 14.60
C THR A 516 0.79 -17.48 13.38
N ALA A 517 -0.25 -17.94 12.67
CA ALA A 517 -0.12 -18.67 11.42
C ALA A 517 -1.24 -18.25 10.44
N PRO A 518 -0.93 -18.08 9.13
CA PRO A 518 -1.96 -17.87 8.12
C PRO A 518 -2.85 -19.12 8.02
N VAL A 519 -4.15 -18.91 7.87
CA VAL A 519 -5.12 -19.97 7.61
C VAL A 519 -5.36 -20.05 6.12
N GLY A 520 -5.36 -21.27 5.59
CA GLY A 520 -5.59 -21.53 4.18
C GLY A 520 -4.93 -22.82 3.72
N ASN A 521 -5.32 -23.33 2.56
CA ASN A 521 -4.66 -24.45 1.92
C ASN A 521 -4.96 -24.48 0.41
N LEU A 522 -4.28 -25.38 -0.32
CA LEU A 522 -4.41 -25.57 -1.76
C LEU A 522 -5.86 -25.79 -2.24
N ARG A 523 -6.70 -26.42 -1.42
CA ARG A 523 -8.09 -26.78 -1.76
C ARG A 523 -9.10 -25.71 -1.37
N ASP A 524 -8.72 -24.72 -0.57
CA ASP A 524 -9.59 -23.64 -0.12
C ASP A 524 -9.80 -22.62 -1.27
N PRO A 525 -11.02 -22.44 -1.81
CA PRO A 525 -11.32 -21.51 -2.90
C PRO A 525 -10.97 -20.04 -2.57
N GLN A 526 -10.97 -19.65 -1.30
CA GLN A 526 -10.68 -18.28 -0.86
C GLN A 526 -9.19 -18.01 -0.63
N SER A 527 -8.38 -19.06 -0.57
CA SER A 527 -6.95 -18.93 -0.31
C SER A 527 -6.17 -18.48 -1.55
N LYS A 528 -5.23 -17.55 -1.36
CA LYS A 528 -4.15 -17.26 -2.30
C LYS A 528 -2.78 -17.54 -1.65
N ILE A 529 -1.73 -17.69 -2.43
CA ILE A 529 -0.35 -17.80 -1.93
C ILE A 529 0.16 -16.39 -1.65
N HIS A 530 0.57 -16.14 -0.41
CA HIS A 530 1.05 -14.85 0.09
C HIS A 530 2.50 -14.94 0.63
N PRO A 531 3.28 -13.83 0.58
CA PRO A 531 4.62 -13.76 1.14
C PRO A 531 4.60 -13.34 2.63
N PHE A 532 5.41 -14.01 3.45
CA PHE A 532 5.54 -13.75 4.88
C PHE A 532 7.01 -13.64 5.30
N LYS A 533 7.29 -12.72 6.22
CA LYS A 533 8.42 -12.84 7.15
C LYS A 533 7.99 -13.77 8.29
N VAL A 534 8.77 -14.81 8.54
CA VAL A 534 8.61 -15.65 9.73
C VAL A 534 9.63 -15.18 10.77
N MET A 535 9.15 -14.50 11.81
CA MET A 535 9.97 -14.19 12.98
C MET A 535 10.06 -15.44 13.84
N ARG A 536 11.27 -15.95 14.03
CA ARG A 536 11.55 -17.08 14.91
C ARG A 536 12.04 -16.58 16.26
N GLY A 537 11.88 -17.37 17.31
CA GLY A 537 12.46 -17.03 18.59
C GLY A 537 12.38 -18.14 19.62
N VAL A 538 12.99 -17.90 20.76
CA VAL A 538 12.92 -18.76 21.94
C VAL A 538 12.33 -17.93 23.06
N GLN A 539 11.17 -18.37 23.58
CA GLN A 539 10.41 -17.60 24.57
C GLN A 539 9.89 -18.51 25.69
N PRO A 540 9.50 -17.93 26.84
CA PRO A 540 9.19 -18.70 28.03
C PRO A 540 7.74 -19.18 28.02
N VAL A 541 7.54 -20.39 28.54
CA VAL A 541 6.25 -21.02 28.82
C VAL A 541 6.28 -21.57 30.24
N ASP A 542 5.14 -21.55 30.90
CA ASP A 542 4.92 -22.32 32.13
C ASP A 542 4.52 -23.76 31.76
N PRO A 543 5.30 -24.79 32.13
CA PRO A 543 5.02 -26.17 31.74
C PRO A 543 3.75 -26.73 32.40
N ASN A 544 3.37 -26.21 33.57
CA ASN A 544 2.27 -26.72 34.38
C ASN A 544 0.93 -26.14 33.92
N THR A 545 0.88 -24.83 33.68
CA THR A 545 -0.34 -24.16 33.14
C THR A 545 -0.41 -24.22 31.61
N ARG A 546 0.70 -24.53 30.94
CA ARG A 546 0.89 -24.48 29.48
C ARG A 546 0.55 -23.11 28.89
N LEU A 547 0.79 -22.04 29.65
CA LEU A 547 0.62 -20.67 29.20
C LEU A 547 1.96 -20.09 28.74
N LEU A 548 1.93 -19.32 27.66
CA LEU A 548 3.07 -18.46 27.33
C LEU A 548 3.23 -17.38 28.41
N LEU A 549 4.46 -17.19 28.88
CA LEU A 549 4.75 -16.27 29.96
C LEU A 549 4.96 -14.84 29.46
N ALA A 550 4.27 -13.88 30.07
CA ALA A 550 4.47 -12.45 29.85
C ALA A 550 5.45 -11.90 30.90
N PRO A 551 6.69 -11.52 30.55
CA PRO A 551 7.66 -11.01 31.50
C PRO A 551 7.48 -9.51 31.80
N HIS A 552 7.78 -9.12 33.03
CA HIS A 552 8.09 -7.75 33.41
C HIS A 552 9.57 -7.44 33.10
N LEU A 553 9.81 -6.71 32.02
CA LEU A 553 11.15 -6.41 31.52
C LEU A 553 11.66 -5.04 31.98
N TYR A 554 10.80 -4.03 31.97
CA TYR A 554 11.17 -2.62 32.17
C TYR A 554 10.62 -2.05 33.47
N GLY A 555 11.44 -1.34 34.23
CA GLY A 555 11.01 -0.59 35.41
C GLY A 555 11.73 -1.03 36.67
N LYS A 556 11.17 -0.71 37.84
CA LYS A 556 11.61 -1.22 39.13
C LYS A 556 11.14 -2.67 39.26
N GLY A 557 12.03 -3.61 39.57
CA GLY A 557 11.70 -5.05 39.65
C GLY A 557 11.66 -5.78 38.29
N GLY A 558 11.84 -5.06 37.17
CA GLY A 558 11.89 -5.68 35.85
C GLY A 558 13.24 -6.32 35.53
N TYR A 559 13.21 -7.36 34.68
CA TYR A 559 14.38 -8.18 34.32
C TYR A 559 15.60 -7.37 33.88
N TRP A 560 15.42 -6.25 33.15
CA TRP A 560 16.54 -5.44 32.67
C TRP A 560 17.37 -4.75 33.77
N LYS A 561 16.89 -4.79 35.02
CA LYS A 561 17.64 -4.34 36.21
C LYS A 561 18.02 -5.51 37.12
N THR A 562 17.11 -6.46 37.34
CA THR A 562 17.27 -7.51 38.35
C THR A 562 18.01 -8.74 37.84
N LEU A 563 17.93 -9.03 36.54
CA LEU A 563 18.38 -10.29 35.94
C LEU A 563 17.71 -11.55 36.50
N ASP A 564 16.54 -11.39 37.11
CA ASP A 564 15.75 -12.47 37.69
C ASP A 564 14.54 -12.79 36.80
N TRP A 565 14.55 -13.96 36.18
CA TRP A 565 13.46 -14.42 35.32
C TRP A 565 12.22 -14.81 36.11
N ASP A 566 12.37 -15.43 37.27
CA ASP A 566 11.25 -15.89 38.09
C ASP A 566 10.42 -14.70 38.59
N GLN A 567 11.10 -13.70 39.17
CA GLN A 567 10.48 -12.44 39.57
C GLN A 567 9.80 -11.72 38.40
N SER A 568 10.45 -11.72 37.24
CA SER A 568 9.93 -11.10 36.02
C SER A 568 8.65 -11.77 35.54
N PHE A 569 8.59 -13.11 35.52
CA PHE A 569 7.39 -13.85 35.13
C PHE A 569 6.27 -13.73 36.15
N LYS A 570 6.58 -13.87 37.45
CA LYS A 570 5.61 -13.70 38.53
C LYS A 570 4.88 -12.37 38.43
N SER A 571 5.63 -11.27 38.40
CA SER A 571 5.03 -9.93 38.36
C SER A 571 4.39 -9.58 37.02
N GLY A 572 4.87 -10.12 35.90
CA GLY A 572 4.28 -9.89 34.57
C GLY A 572 2.96 -10.64 34.36
N MET A 573 2.88 -11.89 34.83
CA MET A 573 1.68 -12.72 34.79
C MET A 573 0.61 -12.21 35.75
N GLU A 574 0.99 -11.86 36.98
CA GLU A 574 0.09 -11.25 37.97
C GLU A 574 -0.53 -9.94 37.43
N SER A 575 0.29 -9.08 36.81
CA SER A 575 -0.18 -7.85 36.17
C SER A 575 -1.16 -8.10 35.01
N SER A 576 -1.18 -9.30 34.45
CA SER A 576 -2.09 -9.72 33.38
C SER A 576 -3.28 -10.53 33.91
N GLY A 577 -3.39 -10.72 35.22
CA GLY A 577 -4.44 -11.54 35.85
C GLY A 577 -4.29 -13.04 35.58
N LEU A 578 -3.06 -13.50 35.33
CA LEU A 578 -2.76 -14.91 35.01
C LEU A 578 -1.85 -15.54 36.06
N THR A 579 -1.97 -16.85 36.21
CA THR A 579 -1.16 -17.64 37.14
C THR A 579 0.19 -18.00 36.54
N TYR A 580 1.22 -17.98 37.38
CA TYR A 580 2.54 -18.54 37.12
C TYR A 580 2.84 -19.58 38.20
N SER A 581 3.20 -20.80 37.79
CA SER A 581 3.43 -21.93 38.70
C SER A 581 4.71 -21.82 39.51
N GLY A 582 5.62 -20.91 39.16
CA GLY A 582 6.99 -20.87 39.69
C GLY A 582 8.00 -21.62 38.83
N GLU A 583 7.56 -22.25 37.73
CA GLU A 583 8.42 -22.96 36.79
C GLU A 583 8.28 -22.41 35.38
N TYR A 584 9.39 -22.36 34.64
CA TYR A 584 9.38 -21.98 33.24
C TYR A 584 10.29 -22.87 32.39
N LYS A 585 9.91 -23.02 31.13
CA LYS A 585 10.70 -23.66 30.08
C LYS A 585 10.83 -22.72 28.89
N TRP A 586 11.92 -22.84 28.16
CA TRP A 586 12.12 -22.15 26.89
C TRP A 586 11.68 -23.03 25.72
N ILE A 587 10.84 -22.47 24.84
CA ILE A 587 10.35 -23.17 23.65
C ILE A 587 10.62 -22.36 22.39
N ASN A 588 10.73 -23.05 21.24
CA ASN A 588 10.83 -22.36 19.96
C ASN A 588 9.47 -21.81 19.56
N THR A 589 9.48 -20.63 18.93
CA THR A 589 8.27 -19.98 18.46
C THR A 589 8.43 -19.37 17.10
N GLU A 590 7.32 -19.29 16.38
CA GLU A 590 7.20 -18.67 15.07
C GLU A 590 6.03 -17.69 15.05
N MET A 591 6.22 -16.57 14.35
CA MET A 591 5.18 -15.57 14.14
C MET A 591 5.23 -15.11 12.69
N TYR A 592 4.11 -15.22 11.98
CA TYR A 592 3.99 -14.89 10.57
C TYR A 592 3.56 -13.43 10.38
N TRP A 593 4.39 -12.67 9.68
CA TRP A 593 4.21 -11.26 9.35
C TRP A 593 4.05 -11.12 7.84
N LEU A 594 2.87 -10.74 7.38
CA LEU A 594 2.58 -10.56 5.96
C LEU A 594 3.43 -9.41 5.39
N VAL A 595 4.02 -9.62 4.22
CA VAL A 595 4.80 -8.61 3.48
C VAL A 595 3.85 -7.84 2.56
N ASN A 596 3.69 -6.54 2.80
CA ASN A 596 2.73 -5.67 2.12
C ASN A 596 3.33 -4.47 1.37
N HIS A 597 4.50 -4.01 1.80
CA HIS A 597 5.23 -2.85 1.30
C HIS A 597 6.54 -3.30 0.65
N GLU A 598 7.41 -2.32 0.33
CA GLU A 598 8.61 -2.51 -0.47
C GLU A 598 8.27 -3.12 -1.84
N VAL A 599 7.14 -2.70 -2.44
CA VAL A 599 6.71 -3.20 -3.75
C VAL A 599 7.74 -2.79 -4.80
N THR A 600 8.25 -3.75 -5.56
CA THR A 600 9.32 -3.56 -6.53
C THR A 600 8.79 -3.04 -7.87
N PRO A 601 9.61 -2.32 -8.67
CA PRO A 601 9.27 -2.01 -10.06
C PRO A 601 8.85 -3.25 -10.86
N ARG A 602 7.94 -3.10 -11.83
CA ARG A 602 7.41 -4.23 -12.63
C ARG A 602 8.50 -5.10 -13.25
N THR A 603 9.62 -4.49 -13.65
CA THR A 603 10.77 -5.16 -14.26
C THR A 603 11.58 -6.03 -13.28
N MET A 604 11.31 -5.92 -11.98
CA MET A 604 11.95 -6.70 -10.92
C MET A 604 10.94 -7.60 -10.18
N ALA A 605 9.78 -7.87 -10.77
CA ALA A 605 8.88 -8.89 -10.25
C ALA A 605 9.48 -10.30 -10.43
N LEU A 606 8.96 -11.31 -9.75
CA LEU A 606 9.36 -12.70 -9.99
C LEU A 606 9.07 -13.09 -11.45
N SER A 607 10.05 -13.69 -12.12
CA SER A 607 9.89 -14.25 -13.45
C SER A 607 9.32 -15.66 -13.41
N CYS A 608 8.82 -16.14 -14.55
CA CYS A 608 8.33 -17.51 -14.73
C CYS A 608 9.42 -18.52 -14.31
N ALA A 609 10.64 -18.34 -14.81
CA ALA A 609 11.79 -19.23 -14.56
C ALA A 609 12.29 -19.19 -13.10
N THR A 610 11.96 -18.15 -12.34
CA THR A 610 12.28 -18.07 -10.91
C THR A 610 11.41 -19.03 -10.10
N CYS A 611 10.11 -19.09 -10.39
CA CYS A 611 9.19 -20.02 -9.72
C CYS A 611 9.25 -21.42 -10.32
N HIS A 612 9.17 -21.51 -11.65
CA HIS A 612 9.01 -22.77 -12.37
C HIS A 612 10.36 -23.25 -12.90
N LYS A 613 10.97 -24.18 -12.15
CA LYS A 613 12.29 -24.76 -12.45
C LYS A 613 12.37 -25.32 -13.88
N VAL A 614 11.24 -25.84 -14.37
CA VAL A 614 11.13 -26.44 -15.69
C VAL A 614 11.55 -25.50 -16.83
N PHE A 615 11.35 -24.19 -16.70
CA PHE A 615 11.77 -23.25 -17.74
C PHE A 615 13.30 -23.13 -17.81
N LYS A 616 13.99 -23.05 -16.68
CA LYS A 616 15.47 -23.07 -16.67
C LYS A 616 16.03 -24.38 -17.20
N GLU A 617 15.39 -25.50 -16.86
CA GLU A 617 15.80 -26.81 -17.38
C GLU A 617 15.59 -26.90 -18.90
N ALA A 618 14.44 -26.44 -19.41
CA ALA A 618 14.11 -26.48 -20.83
C ALA A 618 14.95 -25.53 -21.70
N LEU A 619 15.51 -24.47 -21.11
CA LEU A 619 16.44 -23.55 -21.79
C LEU A 619 17.86 -24.10 -21.93
N ASN A 620 18.21 -25.14 -21.16
CA ASN A 620 19.48 -25.84 -21.30
C ASN A 620 19.34 -26.95 -22.34
N SER A 621 20.11 -26.85 -23.43
CA SER A 621 20.01 -27.64 -24.67
C SER A 621 20.10 -29.17 -24.54
N SER A 622 20.39 -29.69 -23.34
CA SER A 622 20.45 -31.13 -23.03
C SER A 622 19.17 -31.69 -22.41
N PHE A 623 18.16 -30.85 -22.10
CA PHE A 623 16.92 -31.31 -21.45
C PHE A 623 15.81 -31.63 -22.47
N ASN A 624 15.06 -32.68 -22.14
CA ASN A 624 14.16 -33.43 -23.01
C ASN A 624 13.19 -32.55 -23.85
N LYS A 625 13.23 -32.64 -25.18
CA LYS A 625 12.26 -32.01 -26.12
C LYS A 625 10.79 -32.41 -25.85
N ASN A 626 10.55 -33.35 -24.95
CA ASN A 626 9.24 -33.85 -24.57
C ASN A 626 8.60 -33.14 -23.37
N VAL A 627 9.24 -32.13 -22.76
CA VAL A 627 8.62 -31.37 -21.67
C VAL A 627 7.56 -30.42 -22.22
N ARG A 628 6.31 -30.57 -21.78
CA ARG A 628 5.17 -29.76 -22.22
C ARG A 628 5.18 -28.39 -21.55
N THR A 629 6.04 -27.48 -22.01
CA THR A 629 5.97 -26.05 -21.63
C THR A 629 5.61 -25.17 -22.83
N CYS A 630 5.40 -23.87 -22.60
CA CYS A 630 5.09 -22.89 -23.64
C CYS A 630 6.14 -22.87 -24.76
N ASN A 631 7.40 -23.22 -24.47
CA ASN A 631 8.48 -23.28 -25.45
C ASN A 631 8.28 -24.32 -26.56
N ARG A 632 7.32 -25.26 -26.40
CA ARG A 632 6.99 -26.22 -27.46
C ARG A 632 6.32 -25.57 -28.66
N CYS A 633 5.57 -24.49 -28.41
CA CYS A 633 4.82 -23.76 -29.44
C CYS A 633 5.38 -22.36 -29.67
N HIS A 634 6.07 -21.77 -28.69
CA HIS A 634 6.70 -20.46 -28.77
C HIS A 634 8.22 -20.63 -28.60
N GLN A 635 8.90 -21.13 -29.64
CA GLN A 635 10.36 -21.22 -29.66
C GLN A 635 10.98 -19.85 -29.97
N ASP A 636 12.26 -19.70 -29.65
CA ASP A 636 13.01 -18.52 -30.07
C ASP A 636 12.99 -18.44 -31.61
N ASP A 637 12.40 -17.37 -32.15
CA ASP A 637 12.36 -17.07 -33.58
C ASP A 637 12.70 -15.59 -33.83
N ARG A 638 12.50 -15.09 -35.06
CA ARG A 638 12.81 -13.69 -35.39
C ARG A 638 11.93 -12.66 -34.65
N ASN A 639 10.78 -13.07 -34.15
CA ASN A 639 9.76 -12.22 -33.56
C ASN A 639 9.55 -12.48 -32.05
N ILE A 640 9.96 -13.64 -31.53
CA ILE A 640 9.79 -14.05 -30.12
C ILE A 640 11.12 -14.52 -29.55
N ASP A 641 11.59 -13.87 -28.48
CA ASP A 641 12.68 -14.33 -27.62
C ASP A 641 12.07 -14.93 -26.35
N PHE A 642 11.78 -16.23 -26.40
CA PHE A 642 11.14 -16.98 -25.33
C PHE A 642 12.02 -17.06 -24.08
N LYS A 643 13.35 -17.22 -24.25
CA LYS A 643 14.29 -17.21 -23.13
C LYS A 643 14.17 -15.92 -22.34
N LYS A 644 14.31 -14.77 -23.01
CA LYS A 644 14.16 -13.46 -22.40
C LYS A 644 12.79 -13.28 -21.77
N LEU A 645 11.73 -13.79 -22.40
CA LEU A 645 10.36 -13.69 -21.92
C LEU A 645 10.13 -14.42 -20.58
N VAL A 646 10.66 -15.65 -20.41
CA VAL A 646 10.48 -16.41 -19.16
C VAL A 646 11.47 -16.02 -18.06
N GLU A 647 12.60 -15.43 -18.42
CA GLU A 647 13.61 -14.92 -17.47
C GLU A 647 13.37 -13.46 -17.08
N GLN A 648 12.49 -12.73 -17.78
CA GLN A 648 12.18 -11.32 -17.49
C GLN A 648 11.65 -11.14 -16.05
N GLY A 649 12.46 -10.51 -15.21
CA GLY A 649 12.12 -10.25 -13.81
C GLY A 649 13.33 -9.85 -12.98
N ILE A 650 13.26 -10.14 -11.68
CA ILE A 650 14.31 -9.81 -10.72
C ILE A 650 15.65 -10.45 -11.08
N ASP A 651 16.69 -9.61 -11.15
CA ASP A 651 18.08 -10.04 -11.31
C ASP A 651 18.80 -9.95 -9.96
N PHE A 652 19.00 -11.11 -9.33
CA PHE A 652 19.69 -11.20 -8.04
C PHE A 652 21.20 -10.91 -8.13
N GLN A 653 21.81 -11.10 -9.30
CA GLN A 653 23.22 -10.77 -9.53
C GLN A 653 23.39 -9.26 -9.61
N LEU A 654 22.53 -8.55 -10.34
CA LEU A 654 22.52 -7.09 -10.37
C LEU A 654 22.24 -6.49 -8.99
N LEU A 655 21.33 -7.10 -8.21
CA LEU A 655 21.09 -6.67 -6.83
C LEU A 655 22.35 -6.85 -5.96
N GLN A 656 23.08 -7.96 -6.13
CA GLN A 656 24.32 -8.20 -5.41
C GLN A 656 25.39 -7.17 -5.79
N GLN A 657 25.55 -6.87 -7.08
CA GLN A 657 26.47 -5.83 -7.58
C GLN A 657 26.11 -4.45 -7.02
N ARG A 658 24.83 -4.20 -6.74
CA ARG A 658 24.33 -2.98 -6.08
C ARG A 658 24.43 -3.03 -4.54
N GLY A 659 25.14 -4.01 -3.99
CA GLY A 659 25.42 -4.13 -2.56
C GLY A 659 24.34 -4.82 -1.73
N ARG A 660 23.35 -5.48 -2.35
CA ARG A 660 22.30 -6.22 -1.62
C ARG A 660 22.76 -7.62 -1.24
N ASP A 661 22.26 -8.12 -0.10
CA ASP A 661 22.52 -9.50 0.34
C ASP A 661 21.66 -10.53 -0.42
N SER A 662 21.87 -10.63 -1.74
CA SER A 662 21.14 -11.52 -2.64
C SER A 662 21.98 -12.65 -3.23
N LYS A 663 23.25 -12.78 -2.84
CA LYS A 663 24.17 -13.79 -3.41
C LYS A 663 23.58 -15.22 -3.35
N ASN A 664 22.94 -15.57 -2.24
CA ASN A 664 22.33 -16.89 -2.05
C ASN A 664 21.02 -17.10 -2.82
N LEU A 665 20.57 -16.10 -3.58
CA LEU A 665 19.35 -16.13 -4.39
C LEU A 665 19.65 -16.19 -5.90
N ILE A 666 20.91 -15.99 -6.29
CA ILE A 666 21.35 -16.16 -7.67
C ILE A 666 21.04 -17.58 -8.11
N ASP A 667 20.45 -17.69 -9.29
CA ASP A 667 19.99 -18.92 -9.91
C ASP A 667 18.97 -19.77 -9.15
N THR A 668 18.40 -19.27 -8.06
CA THR A 668 17.36 -20.01 -7.33
C THR A 668 16.13 -20.26 -8.21
N THR A 669 15.66 -21.50 -8.16
CA THR A 669 14.42 -21.98 -8.79
C THR A 669 13.49 -22.55 -7.71
N ASP A 670 12.24 -22.89 -8.06
CA ASP A 670 11.22 -23.29 -7.08
C ASP A 670 11.09 -22.24 -5.96
N TYR A 671 11.08 -20.96 -6.36
CA TYR A 671 11.21 -19.85 -5.43
C TYR A 671 10.09 -19.83 -4.38
N ILE A 672 8.88 -20.26 -4.72
CA ILE A 672 7.76 -20.32 -3.77
C ILE A 672 7.63 -21.66 -3.05
N ASN A 673 8.50 -22.62 -3.33
CA ASN A 673 8.51 -23.97 -2.75
C ASN A 673 7.16 -24.68 -2.91
N PHE A 674 6.87 -25.13 -4.12
CA PHE A 674 5.58 -25.76 -4.45
C PHE A 674 5.27 -26.97 -3.57
N LYS A 675 6.28 -27.76 -3.18
CA LYS A 675 6.09 -28.91 -2.29
C LYS A 675 5.60 -28.50 -0.91
N ALA A 676 6.16 -27.44 -0.32
CA ALA A 676 5.71 -26.91 0.96
C ALA A 676 4.27 -26.36 0.91
N LEU A 677 3.81 -25.96 -0.29
CA LEU A 677 2.45 -25.50 -0.56
C LEU A 677 1.46 -26.65 -0.87
N GLY A 678 1.92 -27.91 -0.82
CA GLY A 678 1.08 -29.10 -1.03
C GLY A 678 0.94 -29.57 -2.48
N TYR A 679 1.71 -29.01 -3.41
CA TYR A 679 1.79 -29.53 -4.78
C TYR A 679 2.73 -30.76 -4.83
N LYS A 680 2.51 -31.65 -5.80
CA LYS A 680 3.41 -32.79 -6.04
C LYS A 680 4.80 -32.35 -6.52
N GLY A 681 4.85 -31.22 -7.22
CA GLY A 681 6.04 -30.59 -7.75
C GLY A 681 5.65 -29.30 -8.46
N ASP A 682 6.37 -28.95 -9.53
CA ASP A 682 5.99 -27.82 -10.38
C ASP A 682 4.58 -28.04 -10.96
N PRO A 683 3.60 -27.14 -10.73
CA PRO A 683 2.24 -27.30 -11.21
C PRO A 683 2.11 -27.18 -12.74
N ILE A 684 3.12 -26.65 -13.45
CA ILE A 684 3.16 -26.70 -14.92
C ILE A 684 3.27 -28.16 -15.40
N ILE A 685 4.05 -28.98 -14.69
CA ILE A 685 4.27 -30.39 -15.04
C ILE A 685 3.17 -31.27 -14.44
N SER A 686 2.93 -31.10 -13.14
CA SER A 686 2.12 -32.04 -12.34
C SER A 686 0.64 -31.68 -12.27
N GLY A 687 0.25 -30.53 -12.84
CA GLY A 687 -1.06 -29.95 -12.63
C GLY A 687 -1.19 -29.31 -11.25
N GLY A 688 -2.15 -28.40 -11.11
CA GLY A 688 -2.35 -27.65 -9.88
C GLY A 688 -3.80 -27.58 -9.46
N ARG A 689 -4.09 -26.57 -8.63
CA ARG A 689 -5.45 -26.21 -8.19
C ARG A 689 -6.44 -26.06 -9.35
N PHE A 690 -5.96 -25.57 -10.49
CA PHE A 690 -6.75 -25.51 -11.72
C PHE A 690 -6.49 -26.76 -12.56
N LYS A 691 -7.52 -27.62 -12.66
CA LYS A 691 -7.50 -28.88 -13.42
C LYS A 691 -7.33 -28.67 -14.94
N GLN A 692 -7.57 -27.45 -15.41
CA GLN A 692 -7.40 -27.07 -16.81
C GLN A 692 -6.17 -26.16 -16.92
N LEU A 693 -5.06 -26.75 -17.38
CA LEU A 693 -3.92 -25.98 -17.86
C LEU A 693 -4.45 -25.00 -18.92
N PRO A 694 -4.01 -23.72 -18.95
CA PRO A 694 -4.44 -22.76 -19.97
C PRO A 694 -4.17 -23.22 -21.42
N LEU A 695 -3.37 -24.28 -21.59
CA LEU A 695 -3.02 -24.87 -22.89
C LEU A 695 -3.75 -26.20 -23.20
N GLY A 696 -4.69 -26.63 -22.35
CA GLY A 696 -5.43 -27.88 -22.55
C GLY A 696 -6.65 -27.70 -23.44
N TRP A 697 -6.64 -28.32 -24.62
CA TRP A 697 -7.83 -28.50 -25.45
C TRP A 697 -8.92 -29.19 -24.63
N LYS A 698 -10.18 -28.75 -24.79
CA LYS A 698 -11.34 -29.51 -24.30
C LYS A 698 -11.21 -30.93 -24.84
N LYS A 699 -11.20 -31.92 -23.95
CA LYS A 699 -11.50 -33.30 -24.35
C LYS A 699 -12.97 -33.39 -24.72
#